data_AF-A0AAN7WES9-F1
#
_entry.id   AF-A0AAN7WES9-F1
#
_cell.length_a   1.000
_cell.length_b   1.000
_cell.length_c   1.000
_cell.angle_alpha   90.00
_cell.angle_beta   90.00
_cell.angle_gamma   90.00
#
_symmetry.space_group_name_H-M   'P 1'
#
loop_
_entity.id
_entity.type
_entity.pdbx_description
1 polymer ?
#
loop_
_entity_poly.entity_id
_entity_poly.type
_entity_poly.pdbx_seq_one_letter_code
_entity_poly.pdbx_strand_id
1 'polypeptide(L)'
;MSTYQPYTEYSVAHGGGFETNHESRTNSSDSSTTKMSTCIPVTIKQILESTQEIQDGPFVSHGQELVYVSFVGVIRNITDHTSNIVVTVEDGTGQLEVRKWSDNVNDINAASDSLDTNSNNGNNQGSSQIAQQYKIGTYVKVHGALKDFGGKKNIQYSVITNINSFNEVLTHHLEAIKWHAIAIGKLPNPNADSSHNINNINGNNNNSSTANAAKAILDFCRKECAGKDANQFAVPIQLMVQSLNLDESVILAELSPLNPIEIRGKHFVDSQSKTRFLIKGLAYQPGGASDVNQEFDPLSDPAVCSRDIPLFQKLGINTLRVYSVNPDLDHNYCMSLLAMAGIYLILDVNSPLPNQHLNRYEPWKSYNLDYLEHVFKVVKQFSNYSNTLSFFIGNEVINDFKSSQVSPKFLRQTIGDVKQFMALHCARQVPIGYSAADDLKYRISLSDYLSCFNSSKPEQTVDFYGVNSYQWCGLQTLQSSGYDLLINAYKDYQIPVILSEFGCNKVLPRKFNEIEGIFSKEMLDVFSGGLAYEYSQETNNYGLVEILEENNGIRLLSDFHELKKSYNSTIIPEFTTDKLNNDPKLDKTCQRHYPNLNINIDVNETLSEKLIENGVNVAVGKYVQINPKDTLKEEKSSIIYDMDGTAWKEQPSDLKIVKDIFSTQTKESNDKSNDKSSTSKKTKNSSSRVIDLNFIVLKTVLSLLLLLMFIFSL
;
A
#
# COMPACT_ATOMS: atom_id res chain seq x y z
N MET A 1 -53.36 -17.55 -25.87
CA MET A 1 -54.69 -17.55 -25.24
C MET A 1 -54.51 -16.92 -23.87
N SER A 2 -54.57 -15.60 -23.75
CA SER A 2 -55.78 -14.77 -23.63
C SER A 2 -56.01 -14.45 -22.15
N THR A 3 -55.90 -13.14 -21.84
CA THR A 3 -56.68 -12.38 -20.84
C THR A 3 -56.51 -12.78 -19.36
N TYR A 4 -56.18 -11.88 -18.42
CA TYR A 4 -57.01 -10.74 -18.04
C TYR A 4 -56.23 -9.80 -17.09
N GLN A 5 -56.22 -8.49 -17.40
CA GLN A 5 -56.10 -7.35 -16.47
C GLN A 5 -57.50 -6.68 -16.43
N PRO A 6 -57.75 -5.58 -15.69
CA PRO A 6 -57.66 -5.30 -14.25
C PRO A 6 -59.04 -4.77 -13.74
N TYR A 7 -59.23 -4.48 -12.45
CA TYR A 7 -60.23 -3.46 -12.03
C TYR A 7 -59.88 -2.85 -10.67
N THR A 8 -59.78 -1.53 -10.71
CA THR A 8 -59.75 -0.51 -9.65
C THR A 8 -61.16 -0.18 -9.14
N GLU A 9 -61.28 0.29 -7.89
CA GLU A 9 -62.18 1.36 -7.40
C GLU A 9 -62.19 1.35 -5.84
N TYR A 10 -62.34 2.44 -5.07
CA TYR A 10 -62.03 3.87 -5.16
C TYR A 10 -62.34 4.48 -3.76
N SER A 11 -61.55 5.49 -3.34
CA SER A 11 -61.88 6.65 -2.47
C SER A 11 -62.41 6.49 -1.03
N VAL A 12 -61.72 7.14 -0.07
CA VAL A 12 -62.20 8.36 0.62
C VAL A 12 -61.02 9.31 0.89
N ALA A 13 -61.22 10.58 0.54
CA ALA A 13 -60.34 11.74 0.70
C ALA A 13 -60.69 12.52 2.00
N HIS A 14 -59.76 13.20 2.70
CA HIS A 14 -59.46 14.66 2.72
C HIS A 14 -58.89 14.94 4.15
N GLY A 15 -58.01 15.89 4.46
CA GLY A 15 -57.40 17.01 3.74
C GLY A 15 -56.89 18.07 4.76
N GLY A 16 -55.96 18.92 4.30
CA GLY A 16 -55.58 20.24 4.88
C GLY A 16 -54.58 20.22 6.05
N GLY A 17 -53.41 20.86 6.02
CA GLY A 17 -52.91 21.98 5.21
C GLY A 17 -53.10 23.33 5.94
N PHE A 18 -52.00 24.00 6.30
CA PHE A 18 -51.96 25.46 6.48
C PHE A 18 -50.57 25.99 6.09
N GLU A 19 -50.55 26.77 5.01
CA GLU A 19 -49.52 27.76 4.69
C GLU A 19 -49.81 29.05 5.45
N THR A 20 -48.77 29.87 5.67
CA THR A 20 -48.89 31.33 5.60
C THR A 20 -47.72 31.92 4.82
N ASN A 21 -48.11 32.69 3.81
CA ASN A 21 -47.32 33.44 2.84
C ASN A 21 -46.54 34.62 3.44
N HIS A 22 -45.46 34.99 2.77
CA HIS A 22 -45.25 36.39 2.38
C HIS A 22 -44.65 36.45 0.97
N GLU A 23 -45.47 36.82 -0.02
CA GLU A 23 -45.03 37.38 -1.29
C GLU A 23 -44.81 38.89 -1.14
N SER A 24 -43.74 39.44 -1.72
CA SER A 24 -43.86 40.58 -2.64
C SER A 24 -42.58 40.88 -3.43
N ARG A 25 -42.77 40.89 -4.76
CA ARG A 25 -42.07 41.62 -5.83
C ARG A 25 -40.84 41.00 -6.50
N THR A 26 -41.05 40.77 -7.79
CA THR A 26 -40.07 40.60 -8.86
C THR A 26 -39.02 41.72 -8.89
N ASN A 27 -37.75 41.33 -8.87
CA ASN A 27 -36.69 41.94 -9.68
C ASN A 27 -35.51 40.97 -9.82
N SER A 28 -34.99 40.91 -11.03
CA SER A 28 -33.85 40.13 -11.49
C SER A 28 -32.55 40.42 -10.70
N SER A 29 -31.93 39.38 -10.14
CA SER A 29 -30.46 39.16 -10.06
C SER A 29 -30.10 38.13 -8.97
N ASP A 30 -29.32 37.11 -9.34
CA ASP A 30 -28.51 36.20 -8.51
C ASP A 30 -29.21 35.40 -7.38
N SER A 31 -29.46 34.11 -7.63
CA SER A 31 -29.76 33.14 -6.57
C SER A 31 -28.48 32.44 -6.08
N SER A 32 -28.08 32.87 -4.89
CA SER A 32 -27.19 32.26 -3.90
C SER A 32 -27.14 30.73 -3.87
N THR A 33 -25.92 30.21 -3.94
CA THR A 33 -25.50 28.85 -3.59
C THR A 33 -25.93 28.49 -2.16
N THR A 34 -26.66 27.39 -1.99
CA THR A 34 -26.90 26.76 -0.69
C THR A 34 -25.56 26.33 -0.08
N LYS A 35 -24.96 27.17 0.77
CA LYS A 35 -23.73 26.83 1.51
C LYS A 35 -24.04 25.70 2.48
N MET A 36 -23.57 24.50 2.17
CA MET A 36 -23.59 23.35 3.07
C MET A 36 -22.69 23.68 4.27
N SER A 37 -23.28 23.86 5.46
CA SER A 37 -22.54 24.23 6.67
C SER A 37 -21.71 23.03 7.17
N THR A 38 -20.39 23.11 7.04
CA THR A 38 -19.46 22.06 7.48
C THR A 38 -19.27 22.08 9.00
N CYS A 39 -19.29 20.92 9.65
CA CYS A 39 -18.93 20.76 11.05
C CYS A 39 -17.40 20.91 11.21
N ILE A 40 -16.96 21.82 12.08
CA ILE A 40 -15.55 22.19 12.22
C ILE A 40 -14.99 21.64 13.54
N PRO A 41 -13.91 20.87 13.51
CA PRO A 41 -13.23 20.42 14.72
C PRO A 41 -12.45 21.58 15.33
N VAL A 42 -12.68 21.83 16.62
CA VAL A 42 -12.11 22.94 17.38
C VAL A 42 -11.70 22.49 18.77
N THR A 43 -10.91 23.33 19.43
CA THR A 43 -10.69 23.26 20.89
C THR A 43 -11.76 24.07 21.63
N ILE A 44 -11.99 23.75 22.90
CA ILE A 44 -12.94 24.47 23.75
C ILE A 44 -12.53 25.94 23.89
N LYS A 45 -11.22 26.23 23.97
CA LYS A 45 -10.74 27.60 24.00
C LYS A 45 -11.14 28.40 22.76
N GLN A 46 -11.06 27.80 21.56
CA GLN A 46 -11.48 28.47 20.32
C GLN A 46 -12.98 28.79 20.32
N ILE A 47 -13.81 27.94 20.95
CA ILE A 47 -15.23 28.21 21.16
C ILE A 47 -15.42 29.39 22.12
N LEU A 48 -14.74 29.38 23.26
CA LEU A 48 -14.87 30.41 24.30
C LEU A 48 -14.39 31.78 23.84
N GLU A 49 -13.33 31.83 23.01
CA GLU A 49 -12.75 33.06 22.45
C GLU A 49 -13.46 33.53 21.17
N SER A 50 -14.47 32.79 20.68
CA SER A 50 -15.18 33.17 19.47
C SER A 50 -16.05 34.42 19.66
N THR A 51 -16.03 35.30 18.66
CA THR A 51 -16.77 36.57 18.66
C THR A 51 -17.77 36.62 17.50
N GLN A 52 -18.82 37.42 17.63
CA GLN A 52 -19.75 37.70 16.53
C GLN A 52 -19.54 39.16 16.13
N GLU A 53 -19.10 39.41 14.90
CA GLU A 53 -18.83 40.77 14.41
C GLU A 53 -20.12 41.58 14.19
N ILE A 54 -21.24 40.89 13.96
CA ILE A 54 -22.58 41.47 13.85
C ILE A 54 -23.57 40.70 14.73
N GLN A 55 -24.60 41.40 15.21
CA GLN A 55 -25.70 40.79 15.95
C GLN A 55 -26.35 39.69 15.08
N ASP A 56 -26.46 38.47 15.62
CA ASP A 56 -26.92 37.25 14.93
C ASP A 56 -26.02 36.73 13.79
N GLY A 57 -24.77 37.19 13.66
CA GLY A 57 -23.78 36.65 12.71
C GLY A 57 -23.14 35.31 13.14
N PRO A 58 -22.37 34.64 12.28
CA PRO A 58 -21.62 33.44 12.66
C PRO A 58 -20.59 33.76 13.74
N PHE A 59 -20.34 32.82 14.65
CA PHE A 59 -19.21 32.94 15.57
C PHE A 59 -17.93 32.82 14.76
N VAL A 60 -16.96 33.69 14.99
CA VAL A 60 -15.67 33.66 14.30
C VAL A 60 -14.56 33.52 15.34
N SER A 61 -13.64 32.59 15.10
CA SER A 61 -12.38 32.45 15.84
C SER A 61 -11.23 32.43 14.85
N HIS A 62 -10.33 33.41 14.94
CA HIS A 62 -9.13 33.49 14.10
C HIS A 62 -9.41 33.39 12.58
N GLY A 63 -10.49 34.03 12.10
CA GLY A 63 -10.90 33.99 10.70
C GLY A 63 -11.71 32.76 10.28
N GLN A 64 -12.05 31.87 11.23
CA GLN A 64 -12.85 30.68 10.98
C GLN A 64 -14.30 30.86 11.48
N GLU A 65 -15.28 30.71 10.60
CA GLU A 65 -16.71 30.70 10.96
C GLU A 65 -17.09 29.38 11.65
N LEU A 66 -17.56 29.45 12.89
CA LEU A 66 -17.96 28.35 13.76
C LEU A 66 -19.48 28.28 13.85
N VAL A 67 -20.11 27.52 12.93
CA VAL A 67 -21.56 27.29 12.94
C VAL A 67 -21.89 25.96 13.62
N TYR A 68 -21.35 24.86 13.07
CA TYR A 68 -21.37 23.54 13.69
C TYR A 68 -19.96 23.18 14.14
N VAL A 69 -19.80 22.76 15.38
CA VAL A 69 -18.49 22.46 15.98
C VAL A 69 -18.41 21.01 16.45
N SER A 70 -17.21 20.47 16.44
CA SER A 70 -16.84 19.19 17.04
C SER A 70 -15.70 19.41 18.03
N PHE A 71 -15.76 18.82 19.22
CA PHE A 71 -14.63 18.80 20.16
C PHE A 71 -14.56 17.48 20.94
N VAL A 72 -13.35 17.10 21.37
CA VAL A 72 -13.12 15.91 22.21
C VAL A 72 -12.54 16.37 23.55
N GLY A 73 -13.06 15.84 24.65
CA GLY A 73 -12.56 16.14 25.98
C GLY A 73 -12.97 15.11 27.03
N VAL A 74 -12.41 15.25 28.23
CA VAL A 74 -12.68 14.41 29.40
C VAL A 74 -13.89 14.95 30.15
N ILE A 75 -14.80 14.06 30.55
CA ILE A 75 -15.90 14.43 31.44
C ILE A 75 -15.36 14.73 32.85
N ARG A 76 -15.59 15.96 33.32
CA ARG A 76 -15.20 16.41 34.66
C ARG A 76 -16.34 16.38 35.67
N ASN A 77 -17.56 16.65 35.23
CA ASN A 77 -18.74 16.64 36.08
C ASN A 77 -19.98 16.22 35.28
N ILE A 78 -20.94 15.59 35.94
CA ILE A 78 -22.26 15.25 35.39
C ILE A 78 -23.29 15.71 36.42
N THR A 79 -24.14 16.65 36.03
CA THR A 79 -25.28 17.10 36.85
C THR A 79 -26.56 16.58 36.23
N ASP A 80 -27.36 15.88 37.04
CA ASP A 80 -28.61 15.27 36.61
C ASP A 80 -29.80 16.16 36.96
N HIS A 81 -30.65 16.43 35.97
CA HIS A 81 -31.88 17.20 36.12
C HIS A 81 -33.07 16.39 35.60
N THR A 82 -34.28 16.84 35.91
CA THR A 82 -35.55 16.15 35.58
C THR A 82 -35.81 15.86 34.10
N SER A 83 -35.11 16.46 33.16
CA SER A 83 -35.33 16.22 31.72
C SER A 83 -34.05 16.17 30.89
N ASN A 84 -32.89 16.38 31.53
CA ASN A 84 -31.61 16.42 30.87
C ASN A 84 -30.48 16.20 31.86
N ILE A 85 -29.33 15.79 31.34
CA ILE A 85 -28.06 15.87 32.07
C ILE A 85 -27.23 17.03 31.51
N VAL A 86 -26.48 17.67 32.38
CA VAL A 86 -25.45 18.65 32.02
C VAL A 86 -24.09 18.02 32.27
N VAL A 87 -23.32 17.83 31.20
CA VAL A 87 -21.99 17.22 31.23
C VAL A 87 -20.95 18.33 31.07
N THR A 88 -20.07 18.50 32.05
CA THR A 88 -18.92 19.41 31.95
C THR A 88 -17.76 18.68 31.31
N VAL A 89 -17.32 19.14 30.14
CA VAL A 89 -16.24 18.53 29.34
C VAL A 89 -15.01 19.46 29.34
N GLU A 90 -13.82 18.89 29.49
CA GLU A 90 -12.52 19.59 29.48
C GLU A 90 -11.57 18.98 28.45
N ASP A 91 -10.95 19.80 27.61
CA ASP A 91 -9.98 19.35 26.60
C ASP A 91 -8.53 19.80 26.88
N GLY A 92 -8.27 20.34 28.08
CA GLY A 92 -6.98 20.94 28.47
C GLY A 92 -6.78 22.37 27.99
N THR A 93 -7.65 22.90 27.11
CA THR A 93 -7.64 24.30 26.67
C THR A 93 -8.75 25.13 27.32
N GLY A 94 -9.84 24.49 27.75
CA GLY A 94 -10.92 25.10 28.50
C GLY A 94 -11.93 24.06 29.00
N GLN A 95 -13.02 24.54 29.59
CA GLN A 95 -14.14 23.72 30.03
C GLN A 95 -15.46 24.25 29.43
N LEU A 96 -16.35 23.34 29.04
CA LEU A 96 -17.66 23.69 28.51
C LEU A 96 -18.74 22.74 29.06
N GLU A 97 -19.89 23.32 29.40
CA GLU A 97 -21.08 22.56 29.81
C GLU A 97 -21.94 22.22 28.59
N VAL A 98 -22.25 20.93 28.42
CA VAL A 98 -23.03 20.42 27.30
C VAL A 98 -24.28 19.73 27.84
N ARG A 99 -25.46 20.14 27.36
CA ARG A 99 -26.74 19.62 27.84
C ARG A 99 -27.25 18.51 26.92
N LYS A 100 -27.41 17.30 27.45
CA LYS A 100 -28.01 16.16 26.75
C LYS A 100 -29.41 15.90 27.31
N TRP A 101 -30.42 16.06 26.46
CA TRP A 101 -31.82 15.77 26.79
C TRP A 101 -32.06 14.26 26.83
N SER A 102 -32.92 13.80 27.75
CA SER A 102 -33.38 12.42 27.72
C SER A 102 -34.51 12.26 26.70
N ASP A 103 -34.40 11.24 25.87
CA ASP A 103 -35.44 10.84 24.90
C ASP A 103 -36.46 9.87 25.52
N ASN A 104 -36.33 9.54 26.81
CA ASN A 104 -37.10 8.50 27.47
C ASN A 104 -38.06 9.09 28.52
N VAL A 105 -39.37 8.88 28.35
CA VAL A 105 -40.42 9.43 29.24
C VAL A 105 -40.29 8.93 30.69
N ASN A 106 -39.63 7.78 30.89
CA ASN A 106 -39.39 7.18 32.20
C ASN A 106 -38.25 7.86 32.99
N ASP A 107 -37.32 8.56 32.33
CA ASP A 107 -36.22 9.28 33.01
C ASP A 107 -36.71 10.53 33.75
N ILE A 108 -37.89 11.07 33.36
CA ILE A 108 -38.46 12.29 33.97
C ILE A 108 -38.85 12.07 35.44
N ASN A 109 -39.18 10.83 35.82
CA ASN A 109 -39.64 10.48 37.16
C ASN A 109 -38.51 10.07 38.13
N ALA A 110 -37.28 9.87 37.65
CA ALA A 110 -36.17 9.33 38.46
C ALA A 110 -35.23 10.42 39.03
N ALA A 111 -35.29 11.65 38.52
CA ALA A 111 -34.34 12.71 38.88
C ALA A 111 -34.68 13.47 40.19
N SER A 112 -35.81 13.15 40.85
CA SER A 112 -36.25 13.88 42.05
C SER A 112 -35.69 13.35 43.38
N ASP A 113 -34.91 12.26 43.37
CA ASP A 113 -34.39 11.62 44.60
C ASP A 113 -32.88 11.89 44.86
N SER A 114 -32.21 12.71 44.05
CA SER A 114 -30.76 12.98 44.18
C SER A 114 -30.40 14.14 45.13
N LEU A 115 -31.25 14.43 46.12
CA LEU A 115 -30.97 15.37 47.22
C LEU A 115 -30.94 14.62 48.56
N ASP A 116 -29.99 13.70 48.75
CA ASP A 116 -29.45 13.49 50.09
C ASP A 116 -27.98 13.03 50.07
N THR A 117 -27.14 13.87 50.63
CA THR A 117 -25.70 13.71 50.80
C THR A 117 -25.36 12.68 51.87
N ASN A 118 -24.36 11.83 51.58
CA ASN A 118 -23.61 10.90 52.45
C ASN A 118 -24.03 9.41 52.38
N SER A 119 -23.48 8.69 51.39
CA SER A 119 -23.20 7.26 51.55
C SER A 119 -21.93 6.88 50.80
N ASN A 120 -20.88 6.55 51.57
CA ASN A 120 -19.63 5.98 51.08
C ASN A 120 -19.81 4.49 50.74
N ASN A 121 -20.63 4.18 49.73
CA ASN A 121 -20.66 2.89 49.07
C ASN A 121 -21.04 3.10 47.60
N GLY A 122 -20.13 2.71 46.69
CA GLY A 122 -20.12 3.06 45.26
C GLY A 122 -21.19 2.41 44.37
N ASN A 123 -22.44 2.39 44.80
CA ASN A 123 -23.59 2.06 43.95
C ASN A 123 -24.45 3.31 43.78
N ASN A 124 -24.31 3.99 42.63
CA ASN A 124 -25.12 5.14 42.20
C ASN A 124 -26.57 4.70 41.90
N GLN A 125 -27.32 4.38 42.95
CA GLN A 125 -28.72 4.00 42.88
C GLN A 125 -29.60 5.25 43.05
N GLY A 126 -29.58 6.13 42.05
CA GLY A 126 -30.35 7.40 42.06
C GLY A 126 -30.06 8.36 40.89
N SER A 127 -29.42 7.88 39.81
CA SER A 127 -29.11 8.68 38.62
C SER A 127 -29.91 8.19 37.42
N SER A 128 -30.40 9.12 36.59
CA SER A 128 -31.17 8.85 35.37
C SER A 128 -30.45 7.86 34.45
N GLN A 129 -31.19 7.10 33.64
CA GLN A 129 -30.58 6.09 32.76
C GLN A 129 -29.60 6.72 31.78
N ILE A 130 -29.85 7.98 31.38
CA ILE A 130 -28.94 8.74 30.53
C ILE A 130 -27.65 9.16 31.25
N ALA A 131 -27.70 9.49 32.55
CA ALA A 131 -26.50 9.78 33.35
C ALA A 131 -25.60 8.54 33.48
N GLN A 132 -26.17 7.33 33.55
CA GLN A 132 -25.43 6.07 33.66
C GLN A 132 -24.64 5.71 32.38
N GLN A 133 -24.94 6.31 31.23
CA GLN A 133 -24.21 6.08 29.97
C GLN A 133 -22.84 6.77 29.94
N TYR A 134 -22.59 7.70 30.85
CA TYR A 134 -21.40 8.54 30.90
C TYR A 134 -20.70 8.40 32.25
N LYS A 135 -19.37 8.42 32.25
CA LYS A 135 -18.57 8.27 33.46
C LYS A 135 -17.59 9.42 33.60
N ILE A 136 -17.47 9.98 34.79
CA ILE A 136 -16.45 10.99 35.08
C ILE A 136 -15.05 10.38 34.83
N GLY A 137 -14.22 11.12 34.11
CA GLY A 137 -12.86 10.69 33.73
C GLY A 137 -12.76 9.97 32.38
N THR A 138 -13.87 9.70 31.68
CA THR A 138 -13.82 9.15 30.31
C THR A 138 -13.81 10.25 29.26
N TYR A 139 -13.22 9.96 28.10
CA TYR A 139 -13.24 10.85 26.94
C TYR A 139 -14.55 10.73 26.18
N VAL A 140 -15.05 11.87 25.72
CA VAL A 140 -16.22 11.97 24.84
C VAL A 140 -15.93 12.86 23.66
N LYS A 141 -16.60 12.60 22.54
CA LYS A 141 -16.69 13.50 21.40
C LYS A 141 -18.05 14.18 21.41
N VAL A 142 -18.05 15.50 21.23
CA VAL A 142 -19.25 16.33 21.22
C VAL A 142 -19.39 17.01 19.87
N HIS A 143 -20.56 16.89 19.25
CA HIS A 143 -20.94 17.60 18.04
C HIS A 143 -22.16 18.48 18.31
N GLY A 144 -22.24 19.69 17.76
CA GLY A 144 -23.46 20.49 17.82
C GLY A 144 -23.33 21.90 17.25
N ALA A 145 -24.42 22.65 17.30
CA ALA A 145 -24.47 24.04 16.83
C ALA A 145 -24.04 25.01 17.93
N LEU A 146 -23.14 25.94 17.62
CA LEU A 146 -22.70 26.95 18.58
C LEU A 146 -23.74 28.08 18.69
N LYS A 147 -24.13 28.43 19.92
CA LYS A 147 -25.05 29.54 20.23
C LYS A 147 -24.58 30.32 21.44
N ASP A 148 -24.98 31.58 21.53
CA ASP A 148 -24.79 32.42 22.71
C ASP A 148 -26.15 32.65 23.37
N PHE A 149 -26.23 32.45 24.68
CA PHE A 149 -27.40 32.79 25.46
C PHE A 149 -26.95 33.54 26.72
N GLY A 150 -27.28 34.83 26.81
CA GLY A 150 -26.95 35.65 27.96
C GLY A 150 -25.45 35.88 28.17
N GLY A 151 -24.65 35.91 27.10
CA GLY A 151 -23.20 36.09 27.15
C GLY A 151 -22.42 34.80 27.44
N LYS A 152 -23.11 33.65 27.46
CA LYS A 152 -22.50 32.33 27.64
C LYS A 152 -22.65 31.51 26.36
N LYS A 153 -21.52 31.03 25.83
CA LYS A 153 -21.48 30.09 24.70
C LYS A 153 -22.02 28.72 25.13
N ASN A 154 -22.93 28.17 24.34
CA ASN A 154 -23.59 26.89 24.56
C ASN A 154 -23.65 26.08 23.27
N ILE A 155 -23.68 24.75 23.38
CA ILE A 155 -23.84 23.83 22.25
C ILE A 155 -25.31 23.37 22.19
N GLN A 156 -26.01 23.73 21.12
CA GLN A 156 -27.36 23.26 20.84
C GLN A 156 -27.35 21.99 19.98
N TYR A 157 -28.39 21.17 20.15
CA TYR A 157 -28.56 19.90 19.43
C TYR A 157 -27.32 18.97 19.60
N SER A 158 -26.76 18.96 20.81
CA SER A 158 -25.51 18.26 21.06
C SER A 158 -25.65 16.74 20.98
N VAL A 159 -24.78 16.11 20.21
CA VAL A 159 -24.56 14.66 20.19
C VAL A 159 -23.28 14.38 20.96
N ILE A 160 -23.36 13.56 22.02
CA ILE A 160 -22.22 13.19 22.88
C ILE A 160 -21.98 11.69 22.74
N THR A 161 -20.81 11.30 22.23
CA THR A 161 -20.41 9.89 22.04
C THR A 161 -19.20 9.55 22.90
N ASN A 162 -19.18 8.33 23.46
CA ASN A 162 -18.03 7.82 24.21
C ASN A 162 -16.88 7.47 23.26
N ILE A 163 -15.66 7.85 23.63
CA ILE A 163 -14.44 7.49 22.91
C ILE A 163 -13.93 6.13 23.40
N ASN A 164 -13.76 5.18 22.47
CA ASN A 164 -13.31 3.82 22.79
C ASN A 164 -11.82 3.60 22.47
N SER A 165 -11.22 4.47 21.66
CA SER A 165 -9.80 4.44 21.31
C SER A 165 -9.13 5.78 21.57
N PHE A 166 -7.99 5.77 22.27
CA PHE A 166 -7.23 7.01 22.53
C PHE A 166 -6.72 7.68 21.24
N ASN A 167 -6.61 6.93 20.13
CA ASN A 167 -6.27 7.48 18.83
C ASN A 167 -7.29 8.53 18.35
N GLU A 168 -8.57 8.40 18.71
CA GLU A 168 -9.60 9.39 18.34
C GLU A 168 -9.35 10.75 19.01
N VAL A 169 -8.80 10.76 20.22
CA VAL A 169 -8.39 11.97 20.93
C VAL A 169 -7.25 12.65 20.18
N LEU A 170 -6.22 11.89 19.79
CA LEU A 170 -5.07 12.40 19.05
C LEU A 170 -5.49 12.94 17.67
N THR A 171 -6.31 12.18 16.93
CA THR A 171 -6.83 12.58 15.62
C THR A 171 -7.62 13.88 15.72
N HIS A 172 -8.50 14.02 16.72
CA HIS A 172 -9.27 15.26 16.91
C HIS A 172 -8.37 16.48 17.16
N HIS A 173 -7.33 16.36 17.98
CA HIS A 173 -6.40 17.47 18.21
C HIS A 173 -5.64 17.86 16.94
N LEU A 174 -5.21 16.87 16.14
CA LEU A 174 -4.57 17.12 14.85
C LEU A 174 -5.54 17.77 13.85
N GLU A 175 -6.81 17.37 13.84
CA GLU A 175 -7.85 17.98 13.03
C GLU A 175 -8.08 19.46 13.42
N ALA A 176 -8.22 19.77 14.71
CA ALA A 176 -8.37 21.14 15.19
C ALA A 176 -7.16 22.02 14.82
N ILE A 177 -5.92 21.48 14.95
CA ILE A 177 -4.69 22.17 14.52
C ILE A 177 -4.69 22.43 13.01
N LYS A 178 -5.03 21.42 12.21
CA LYS A 178 -5.11 21.53 10.75
C LYS A 178 -6.08 22.64 10.34
N TRP A 179 -7.30 22.62 10.88
CA TRP A 179 -8.34 23.59 10.56
C TRP A 179 -7.99 25.00 11.00
N HIS A 180 -7.38 25.16 12.18
CA HIS A 180 -6.83 26.43 12.61
C HIS A 180 -5.73 26.95 11.69
N ALA A 181 -4.80 26.07 11.29
CA ALA A 181 -3.71 26.42 10.37
C ALA A 181 -4.22 26.83 8.97
N ILE A 182 -5.31 26.22 8.49
CA ILE A 182 -6.01 26.64 7.26
C ILE A 182 -6.60 28.04 7.45
N ALA A 183 -7.31 28.29 8.56
CA ALA A 183 -7.97 29.57 8.83
C ALA A 183 -6.97 30.75 8.90
N ILE A 184 -5.79 30.54 9.46
CA ILE A 184 -4.73 31.56 9.53
C ILE A 184 -3.81 31.61 8.29
N GLY A 185 -4.16 30.87 7.22
CA GLY A 185 -3.43 30.87 5.95
C GLY A 185 -2.06 30.18 5.98
N LYS A 186 -1.78 29.34 6.98
CA LYS A 186 -0.54 28.53 7.07
C LYS A 186 -0.64 27.19 6.35
N LEU A 187 -1.86 26.74 6.05
CA LEU A 187 -2.15 25.60 5.19
C LEU A 187 -3.14 26.02 4.10
N PRO A 188 -3.02 25.49 2.87
CA PRO A 188 -3.98 25.78 1.80
C PRO A 188 -5.36 25.24 2.17
N ASN A 189 -6.41 26.03 1.94
CA ASN A 189 -7.79 25.57 2.09
C ASN A 189 -8.14 24.66 0.90
N PRO A 190 -8.42 23.36 1.10
CA PRO A 190 -8.76 22.44 0.02
C PRO A 190 -10.06 22.82 -0.72
N ASN A 191 -10.87 23.74 -0.18
CA ASN A 191 -12.15 24.17 -0.75
C ASN A 191 -12.14 25.61 -1.31
N ALA A 192 -10.98 26.26 -1.45
CA ALA A 192 -10.91 27.59 -2.07
C ALA A 192 -10.89 27.46 -3.60
N ASP A 193 -12.05 27.68 -4.23
CA ASP A 193 -12.19 27.82 -5.68
C ASP A 193 -11.25 28.92 -6.21
N SER A 194 -10.50 28.54 -7.24
CA SER A 194 -9.53 29.34 -7.96
C SER A 194 -10.16 30.59 -8.56
N SER A 195 -9.80 31.77 -8.05
CA SER A 195 -10.01 33.04 -8.75
C SER A 195 -8.92 34.07 -8.43
N HIS A 196 -7.70 33.84 -8.92
CA HIS A 196 -6.78 34.96 -9.14
C HIS A 196 -6.07 34.88 -10.49
N ASN A 197 -6.27 35.98 -11.22
CA ASN A 197 -5.78 36.28 -12.56
C ASN A 197 -4.29 36.00 -12.72
N ILE A 198 -3.97 35.20 -13.72
CA ILE A 198 -2.65 35.12 -14.33
C ILE A 198 -2.42 36.45 -15.05
N ASN A 199 -1.56 37.31 -14.49
CA ASN A 199 -0.85 38.33 -15.25
C ASN A 199 0.63 38.26 -14.90
N ASN A 200 1.39 37.69 -15.84
CA ASN A 200 2.80 37.95 -16.15
C ASN A 200 3.76 38.24 -14.99
N ILE A 201 4.57 37.25 -14.59
CA ILE A 201 6.02 37.42 -14.41
C ILE A 201 6.74 36.13 -14.86
N ASN A 202 7.36 36.19 -16.04
CA ASN A 202 8.50 35.41 -16.54
C ASN A 202 8.77 34.03 -15.92
N GLY A 203 8.21 32.99 -16.54
CA GLY A 203 8.70 31.62 -16.41
C GLY A 203 10.09 31.50 -17.05
N ASN A 204 11.12 31.55 -16.21
CA ASN A 204 12.40 30.98 -16.54
C ASN A 204 12.26 29.47 -16.42
N ASN A 205 12.39 28.78 -17.55
CA ASN A 205 12.48 27.32 -17.64
C ASN A 205 13.41 26.78 -16.55
N ASN A 206 12.93 25.85 -15.74
CA ASN A 206 13.78 24.85 -15.10
C ASN A 206 13.06 23.50 -15.08
N ASN A 207 13.27 22.76 -16.17
CA ASN A 207 13.37 21.31 -16.13
C ASN A 207 14.50 20.92 -15.16
N SER A 208 14.15 20.62 -13.89
CA SER A 208 15.00 19.91 -12.92
C SER A 208 14.15 19.59 -11.68
N SER A 209 14.08 18.41 -11.09
CA SER A 209 14.70 17.11 -11.30
C SER A 209 14.14 16.21 -10.18
N THR A 210 13.77 14.96 -10.46
CA THR A 210 13.58 13.92 -9.43
C THR A 210 14.84 13.76 -8.56
N ALA A 211 16.02 14.09 -9.11
CA ALA A 211 17.27 14.20 -8.36
C ALA A 211 17.27 15.21 -7.19
N ASN A 212 16.34 16.18 -7.16
CA ASN A 212 16.22 17.14 -6.05
C ASN A 212 15.41 16.58 -4.87
N ALA A 213 14.43 15.70 -5.11
CA ALA A 213 13.59 15.12 -4.05
C ALA A 213 14.37 14.12 -3.19
N ALA A 214 15.06 13.16 -3.83
CA ALA A 214 15.93 12.20 -3.15
C ALA A 214 16.97 12.89 -2.26
N LYS A 215 17.61 13.94 -2.78
CA LYS A 215 18.61 14.72 -2.04
C LYS A 215 17.99 15.45 -0.86
N ALA A 216 16.82 16.09 -1.04
CA ALA A 216 16.11 16.78 0.04
C ALA A 216 15.69 15.82 1.16
N ILE A 217 15.20 14.63 0.81
CA ILE A 217 14.84 13.56 1.76
C ILE A 217 16.09 13.11 2.53
N LEU A 218 17.17 12.82 1.83
CA LEU A 218 18.39 12.31 2.45
C LEU A 218 19.08 13.36 3.35
N ASP A 219 19.08 14.63 2.94
CA ASP A 219 19.60 15.74 3.75
C ASP A 219 18.73 16.00 4.98
N PHE A 220 17.40 15.87 4.86
CA PHE A 220 16.47 15.95 5.99
C PHE A 220 16.68 14.80 6.98
N CYS A 221 16.76 13.56 6.50
CA CYS A 221 17.04 12.41 7.35
C CYS A 221 18.38 12.52 8.08
N ARG A 222 19.45 12.97 7.39
CA ARG A 222 20.75 13.21 8.02
C ARG A 222 20.68 14.25 9.13
N LYS A 223 19.91 15.31 8.93
CA LYS A 223 19.72 16.37 9.94
C LYS A 223 18.95 15.84 11.15
N GLU A 224 17.86 15.11 10.92
CA GLU A 224 17.01 14.63 12.00
C GLU A 224 17.65 13.46 12.78
N CYS A 225 18.50 12.65 12.14
CA CYS A 225 19.22 11.55 12.78
C CYS A 225 20.56 11.97 13.42
N ALA A 226 20.99 13.22 13.28
CA ALA A 226 22.28 13.67 13.79
C ALA A 226 22.38 13.49 15.32
N GLY A 227 23.35 12.68 15.77
CA GLY A 227 23.61 12.43 17.19
C GLY A 227 22.61 11.50 17.88
N LYS A 228 21.74 10.81 17.12
CA LYS A 228 20.75 9.86 17.65
C LYS A 228 21.14 8.42 17.33
N ASP A 229 20.81 7.49 18.22
CA ASP A 229 21.06 6.07 18.02
C ASP A 229 20.06 5.48 17.01
N ALA A 230 20.57 4.77 16.00
CA ALA A 230 19.76 4.24 14.91
C ALA A 230 18.80 3.10 15.33
N ASN A 231 19.02 2.45 16.48
CA ASN A 231 18.12 1.43 17.01
C ASN A 231 16.99 2.00 17.87
N GLN A 232 17.07 3.30 18.22
CA GLN A 232 16.11 3.97 19.11
C GLN A 232 15.35 5.11 18.42
N PHE A 233 15.79 5.54 17.24
CA PHE A 233 15.23 6.68 16.54
C PHE A 233 15.19 6.47 15.02
N ALA A 234 14.02 6.69 14.44
CA ALA A 234 13.81 6.75 13.00
C ALA A 234 13.00 8.01 12.66
N VAL A 235 13.16 8.53 11.45
CA VAL A 235 12.41 9.69 10.96
C VAL A 235 11.06 9.23 10.41
N PRO A 236 9.91 9.64 10.98
CA PRO A 236 8.60 9.24 10.47
C PRO A 236 8.36 9.75 9.05
N ILE A 237 7.73 8.95 8.19
CA ILE A 237 7.40 9.34 6.80
C ILE A 237 6.50 10.58 6.78
N GLN A 238 5.52 10.64 7.67
CA GLN A 238 4.62 11.80 7.79
C GLN A 238 5.39 13.08 8.16
N LEU A 239 6.49 12.97 8.91
CA LEU A 239 7.36 14.10 9.22
C LEU A 239 8.12 14.58 7.97
N MET A 240 8.55 13.65 7.11
CA MET A 240 9.17 13.98 5.81
C MET A 240 8.15 14.63 4.87
N VAL A 241 6.93 14.09 4.78
CA VAL A 241 5.83 14.64 3.97
C VAL A 241 5.58 16.10 4.35
N GLN A 242 5.46 16.37 5.64
CA GLN A 242 5.21 17.71 6.16
C GLN A 242 6.41 18.65 5.98
N SER A 243 7.63 18.16 6.22
CA SER A 243 8.82 19.02 6.25
C SER A 243 9.39 19.33 4.87
N LEU A 244 9.21 18.41 3.91
CA LEU A 244 9.73 18.53 2.55
C LEU A 244 8.65 18.94 1.55
N ASN A 245 7.38 18.94 1.96
CA ASN A 245 6.23 19.20 1.09
C ASN A 245 6.25 18.32 -0.17
N LEU A 246 6.57 17.03 0.04
CA LEU A 246 6.54 15.98 -0.97
C LEU A 246 5.39 15.03 -0.66
N ASP A 247 4.73 14.51 -1.69
CA ASP A 247 3.69 13.48 -1.51
C ASP A 247 4.28 12.23 -0.84
N GLU A 248 3.47 11.56 -0.03
CA GLU A 248 3.87 10.33 0.66
C GLU A 248 4.32 9.26 -0.33
N SER A 249 3.65 9.15 -1.49
CA SER A 249 4.05 8.24 -2.57
C SER A 249 5.43 8.55 -3.15
N VAL A 250 5.81 9.83 -3.25
CA VAL A 250 7.13 10.27 -3.71
C VAL A 250 8.19 9.92 -2.67
N ILE A 251 7.92 10.22 -1.39
CA ILE A 251 8.85 9.88 -0.30
C ILE A 251 9.03 8.37 -0.19
N LEU A 252 7.94 7.59 -0.25
CA LEU A 252 8.00 6.13 -0.26
C LEU A 252 8.76 5.58 -1.47
N ALA A 253 8.59 6.18 -2.66
CA ALA A 253 9.35 5.79 -3.84
C ALA A 253 10.85 6.10 -3.72
N GLU A 254 11.23 7.18 -3.04
CA GLU A 254 12.64 7.58 -2.84
C GLU A 254 13.32 6.86 -1.67
N LEU A 255 12.57 6.56 -0.60
CA LEU A 255 13.01 5.70 0.50
C LEU A 255 12.97 4.21 0.14
N SER A 256 12.37 3.90 -0.99
CA SER A 256 12.21 2.54 -1.44
C SER A 256 13.57 1.88 -1.70
N PRO A 257 13.79 0.66 -1.18
CA PRO A 257 14.94 -0.17 -1.53
C PRO A 257 15.12 -0.27 -3.04
N LEU A 258 14.03 -0.35 -3.79
CA LEU A 258 14.02 -0.51 -5.24
C LEU A 258 12.95 0.37 -5.84
N ASN A 259 13.27 1.03 -6.94
CA ASN A 259 12.29 1.90 -7.59
C ASN A 259 11.14 1.02 -8.09
N PRO A 260 9.87 1.35 -7.83
CA PRO A 260 8.77 0.59 -8.42
C PRO A 260 8.93 0.48 -9.94
N ILE A 261 8.58 -0.67 -10.50
CA ILE A 261 8.49 -0.86 -11.94
C ILE A 261 7.07 -0.48 -12.38
N GLU A 262 7.01 0.38 -13.39
CA GLU A 262 5.78 0.86 -14.01
C GLU A 262 5.64 0.28 -15.42
N ILE A 263 4.47 0.46 -16.03
CA ILE A 263 4.23 0.16 -17.44
C ILE A 263 4.14 1.48 -18.22
N ARG A 264 4.83 1.52 -19.37
CA ARG A 264 4.73 2.60 -20.36
C ARG A 264 4.57 1.97 -21.73
N GLY A 265 3.38 2.10 -22.32
CA GLY A 265 3.01 1.33 -23.51
C GLY A 265 3.29 -0.16 -23.33
N LYS A 266 4.05 -0.76 -24.26
CA LYS A 266 4.36 -2.21 -24.25
C LYS A 266 5.62 -2.60 -23.47
N HIS A 267 6.11 -1.75 -22.57
CA HIS A 267 7.33 -2.01 -21.81
C HIS A 267 7.16 -1.81 -20.31
N PHE A 268 7.85 -2.65 -19.53
CA PHE A 268 8.16 -2.36 -18.14
C PHE A 268 9.29 -1.34 -18.05
N VAL A 269 9.17 -0.39 -17.12
CA VAL A 269 10.06 0.77 -17.00
C VAL A 269 10.33 1.06 -15.53
N ASP A 270 11.59 1.31 -15.18
CA ASP A 270 11.96 1.79 -13.85
C ASP A 270 11.39 3.20 -13.61
N SER A 271 10.64 3.37 -12.52
CA SER A 271 9.92 4.62 -12.23
C SER A 271 10.83 5.85 -12.08
N GLN A 272 12.12 5.70 -11.74
CA GLN A 272 13.02 6.84 -11.61
C GLN A 272 13.92 7.03 -12.83
N SER A 273 14.62 5.99 -13.28
CA SER A 273 15.56 6.11 -14.40
C SER A 273 14.84 6.31 -15.74
N LYS A 274 13.58 5.85 -15.81
CA LYS A 274 12.73 5.77 -17.01
C LYS A 274 13.32 4.87 -18.11
N THR A 275 14.25 3.99 -17.76
CA THR A 275 14.82 2.98 -18.68
C THR A 275 14.00 1.70 -18.65
N ARG A 276 14.07 0.91 -19.73
CA ARG A 276 13.36 -0.38 -19.78
C ARG A 276 13.85 -1.31 -18.68
N PHE A 277 12.91 -1.97 -18.01
CA PHE A 277 13.18 -3.05 -17.09
C PHE A 277 13.00 -4.38 -17.85
N LEU A 278 14.08 -5.13 -17.99
CA LEU A 278 14.05 -6.45 -18.63
C LEU A 278 14.02 -7.53 -17.55
N ILE A 279 13.08 -8.45 -17.67
CA ILE A 279 12.92 -9.55 -16.71
C ILE A 279 13.94 -10.64 -17.03
N LYS A 280 14.92 -10.80 -16.14
CA LYS A 280 15.80 -11.96 -16.05
C LYS A 280 15.34 -12.77 -14.85
N GLY A 281 14.42 -13.70 -15.08
CA GLY A 281 13.65 -14.27 -13.99
C GLY A 281 13.85 -15.76 -13.73
N LEU A 282 13.29 -16.20 -12.61
CA LEU A 282 13.22 -17.59 -12.19
C LEU A 282 11.89 -17.86 -11.45
N ALA A 283 11.26 -18.98 -11.75
CA ALA A 283 10.14 -19.52 -10.97
C ALA A 283 10.64 -20.10 -9.63
N TYR A 284 10.01 -19.69 -8.53
CA TYR A 284 10.40 -20.06 -7.17
C TYR A 284 9.18 -20.47 -6.34
N GLN A 285 9.04 -21.78 -6.11
CA GLN A 285 8.02 -22.33 -5.23
C GLN A 285 8.50 -23.70 -4.70
N PRO A 286 9.44 -23.74 -3.75
CA PRO A 286 9.87 -24.99 -3.11
C PRO A 286 8.68 -25.80 -2.58
N GLY A 287 8.65 -27.10 -2.87
CA GLY A 287 7.48 -27.97 -2.60
C GLY A 287 6.40 -27.92 -3.69
N GLY A 288 6.61 -27.09 -4.71
CA GLY A 288 5.64 -26.83 -5.76
C GLY A 288 4.45 -25.98 -5.30
N ALA A 289 3.59 -25.62 -6.26
CA ALA A 289 2.44 -24.75 -6.00
C ALA A 289 1.42 -25.33 -5.00
N SER A 290 1.51 -26.62 -4.66
CA SER A 290 0.56 -27.30 -3.77
C SER A 290 0.93 -27.25 -2.29
N ASP A 291 2.17 -26.88 -1.94
CA ASP A 291 2.70 -27.03 -0.58
C ASP A 291 2.41 -25.82 0.34
N VAL A 292 1.79 -24.77 -0.21
CA VAL A 292 1.30 -23.64 0.59
C VAL A 292 0.18 -24.09 1.52
N ASN A 293 0.29 -23.70 2.78
CA ASN A 293 -0.67 -24.06 3.81
C ASN A 293 -0.88 -22.91 4.83
N GLN A 294 -1.57 -23.19 5.93
CA GLN A 294 -1.90 -22.18 6.93
C GLN A 294 -0.69 -21.63 7.69
N GLU A 295 0.41 -22.37 7.74
CA GLU A 295 1.59 -22.06 8.56
C GLU A 295 2.82 -21.72 7.72
N PHE A 296 2.81 -22.04 6.42
CA PHE A 296 3.99 -21.94 5.58
C PHE A 296 3.68 -21.56 4.14
N ASP A 297 4.49 -20.65 3.59
CA ASP A 297 4.72 -20.44 2.17
C ASP A 297 6.22 -20.08 1.90
N PRO A 298 6.68 -20.07 0.63
CA PRO A 298 8.10 -19.82 0.31
C PRO A 298 8.68 -18.48 0.75
N LEU A 299 7.83 -17.49 1.09
CA LEU A 299 8.23 -16.14 1.47
C LEU A 299 7.90 -15.81 2.93
N SER A 300 7.32 -16.75 3.69
CA SER A 300 6.97 -16.57 5.10
C SER A 300 8.07 -17.03 6.06
N ASP A 301 9.03 -17.83 5.59
CA ASP A 301 10.11 -18.39 6.41
C ASP A 301 11.46 -17.68 6.13
N PRO A 302 11.97 -16.88 7.10
CA PRO A 302 13.27 -16.23 7.02
C PRO A 302 14.42 -17.18 6.70
N ALA A 303 14.39 -18.42 7.19
CA ALA A 303 15.45 -19.40 6.98
C ALA A 303 15.56 -19.80 5.51
N VAL A 304 14.40 -20.12 4.92
CA VAL A 304 14.27 -20.57 3.54
C VAL A 304 14.71 -19.47 2.58
N CYS A 305 14.22 -18.24 2.75
CA CYS A 305 14.58 -17.15 1.85
C CYS A 305 16.03 -16.68 2.06
N SER A 306 16.57 -16.71 3.30
CA SER A 306 17.98 -16.37 3.56
C SER A 306 18.96 -17.35 2.92
N ARG A 307 18.60 -18.63 2.88
CA ARG A 307 19.36 -19.68 2.20
C ARG A 307 19.39 -19.47 0.67
N ASP A 308 18.23 -19.18 0.08
CA ASP A 308 18.06 -19.22 -1.37
C ASP A 308 18.42 -17.90 -2.08
N ILE A 309 18.14 -16.74 -1.47
CA ILE A 309 18.37 -15.43 -2.11
C ILE A 309 19.82 -15.20 -2.56
N PRO A 310 20.86 -15.59 -1.79
CA PRO A 310 22.24 -15.49 -2.27
C PRO A 310 22.51 -16.29 -3.55
N LEU A 311 21.82 -17.42 -3.77
CA LEU A 311 21.94 -18.21 -4.99
C LEU A 311 21.26 -17.52 -6.18
N PHE A 312 20.17 -16.80 -5.98
CA PHE A 312 19.58 -15.94 -7.02
C PHE A 312 20.56 -14.87 -7.50
N GLN A 313 21.30 -14.25 -6.58
CA GLN A 313 22.35 -13.29 -6.95
C GLN A 313 23.48 -13.96 -7.74
N LYS A 314 23.85 -15.21 -7.41
CA LYS A 314 24.84 -15.98 -8.16
C LYS A 314 24.37 -16.33 -9.58
N LEU A 315 23.06 -16.55 -9.77
CA LEU A 315 22.45 -16.73 -11.09
C LEU A 315 22.38 -15.42 -11.90
N GLY A 316 22.42 -14.26 -11.23
CA GLY A 316 22.31 -12.95 -11.88
C GLY A 316 20.89 -12.61 -12.33
N ILE A 317 19.88 -13.16 -11.66
CA ILE A 317 18.47 -12.85 -11.88
C ILE A 317 18.04 -11.59 -11.12
N ASN A 318 16.99 -10.93 -11.61
CA ASN A 318 16.42 -9.73 -11.00
C ASN A 318 14.93 -9.88 -10.66
N THR A 319 14.30 -11.01 -10.99
CA THR A 319 12.86 -11.21 -10.81
C THR A 319 12.58 -12.65 -10.39
N LEU A 320 11.71 -12.85 -9.41
CA LEU A 320 11.14 -14.15 -9.07
C LEU A 320 9.68 -14.18 -9.46
N ARG A 321 9.19 -15.35 -9.88
CA ARG A 321 7.76 -15.65 -9.90
C ARG A 321 7.43 -16.64 -8.79
N VAL A 322 6.52 -16.25 -7.89
CA VAL A 322 5.98 -17.10 -6.84
C VAL A 322 4.51 -17.37 -7.17
N TYR A 323 4.09 -18.62 -7.07
CA TYR A 323 2.80 -19.09 -7.58
C TYR A 323 1.69 -19.01 -6.55
N SER A 324 2.04 -19.06 -5.26
CA SER A 324 1.08 -19.05 -4.17
C SER A 324 1.73 -18.60 -2.88
N VAL A 325 1.00 -17.79 -2.10
CA VAL A 325 1.33 -17.38 -0.74
C VAL A 325 0.09 -17.44 0.13
N ASN A 326 0.27 -17.48 1.45
CA ASN A 326 -0.82 -17.31 2.39
C ASN A 326 -0.78 -15.87 2.93
N PRO A 327 -1.77 -15.01 2.61
CA PRO A 327 -1.73 -13.60 2.99
C PRO A 327 -1.92 -13.34 4.50
N ASP A 328 -2.24 -14.37 5.29
CA ASP A 328 -2.34 -14.26 6.75
C ASP A 328 -0.96 -14.44 7.45
N LEU A 329 0.10 -14.80 6.71
CA LEU A 329 1.48 -14.92 7.19
C LEU A 329 2.29 -13.62 7.05
N ASP A 330 3.44 -13.53 7.73
CA ASP A 330 4.36 -12.39 7.64
C ASP A 330 5.43 -12.61 6.56
N HIS A 331 5.45 -11.75 5.54
CA HIS A 331 6.45 -11.77 4.46
C HIS A 331 7.46 -10.62 4.54
N ASN A 332 7.41 -9.80 5.59
CA ASN A 332 8.21 -8.58 5.70
C ASN A 332 9.71 -8.86 5.57
N TYR A 333 10.20 -9.92 6.21
CA TYR A 333 11.61 -10.28 6.20
C TYR A 333 12.09 -10.67 4.80
N CYS A 334 11.45 -11.66 4.17
CA CYS A 334 11.87 -12.14 2.86
C CYS A 334 11.70 -11.08 1.77
N MET A 335 10.63 -10.27 1.82
CA MET A 335 10.46 -9.16 0.89
C MET A 335 11.52 -8.08 1.06
N SER A 336 11.93 -7.79 2.30
CA SER A 336 13.06 -6.89 2.57
C SER A 336 14.37 -7.45 2.02
N LEU A 337 14.61 -8.74 2.21
CA LEU A 337 15.82 -9.40 1.76
C LEU A 337 15.92 -9.45 0.22
N LEU A 338 14.82 -9.74 -0.46
CA LEU A 338 14.71 -9.66 -1.92
C LEU A 338 15.01 -8.24 -2.42
N ALA A 339 14.44 -7.23 -1.76
CA ALA A 339 14.62 -5.85 -2.14
C ALA A 339 16.08 -5.39 -1.95
N MET A 340 16.73 -5.78 -0.84
CA MET A 340 18.18 -5.56 -0.61
C MET A 340 19.04 -6.23 -1.69
N ALA A 341 18.63 -7.41 -2.14
CA ALA A 341 19.30 -8.17 -3.18
C ALA A 341 19.10 -7.61 -4.59
N GLY A 342 18.21 -6.64 -4.79
CA GLY A 342 17.87 -6.10 -6.11
C GLY A 342 16.86 -6.94 -6.88
N ILE A 343 16.06 -7.76 -6.19
CA ILE A 343 15.17 -8.74 -6.80
C ILE A 343 13.69 -8.33 -6.61
N TYR A 344 12.97 -8.35 -7.72
CA TYR A 344 11.54 -8.09 -7.80
C TYR A 344 10.71 -9.38 -7.73
N LEU A 345 9.45 -9.24 -7.37
CA LEU A 345 8.47 -10.32 -7.27
C LEU A 345 7.34 -10.13 -8.28
N ILE A 346 7.10 -11.16 -9.08
CA ILE A 346 5.83 -11.41 -9.76
C ILE A 346 5.07 -12.43 -8.93
N LEU A 347 3.88 -12.08 -8.47
CA LEU A 347 3.10 -12.94 -7.57
C LEU A 347 1.77 -13.34 -8.19
N ASP A 348 1.53 -14.64 -8.32
CA ASP A 348 0.21 -15.15 -8.62
C ASP A 348 -0.70 -15.00 -7.37
N VAL A 349 -1.92 -14.49 -7.55
CA VAL A 349 -2.85 -14.18 -6.44
C VAL A 349 -3.76 -15.34 -6.05
N ASN A 350 -3.57 -16.50 -6.67
CA ASN A 350 -4.37 -17.69 -6.43
C ASN A 350 -3.54 -18.69 -5.62
N SER A 351 -4.22 -19.58 -4.91
CA SER A 351 -3.59 -20.68 -4.19
C SER A 351 -4.31 -22.01 -4.47
N PRO A 352 -3.64 -23.16 -4.27
CA PRO A 352 -4.25 -24.48 -4.43
C PRO A 352 -5.34 -24.76 -3.39
N LEU A 353 -5.43 -23.94 -2.33
CA LEU A 353 -6.32 -24.17 -1.20
C LEU A 353 -7.80 -23.99 -1.62
N PRO A 354 -8.74 -24.62 -0.88
CA PRO A 354 -10.16 -24.48 -1.16
C PRO A 354 -10.60 -23.02 -1.17
N ASN A 355 -11.44 -22.66 -2.16
CA ASN A 355 -11.94 -21.31 -2.37
C ASN A 355 -10.86 -20.23 -2.61
N GLN A 356 -9.63 -20.58 -2.97
CA GLN A 356 -8.55 -19.60 -3.22
C GLN A 356 -8.07 -19.57 -4.68
N HIS A 357 -8.82 -20.19 -5.59
CA HIS A 357 -8.54 -20.16 -7.02
C HIS A 357 -9.83 -20.24 -7.85
N LEU A 358 -9.75 -19.74 -9.08
CA LEU A 358 -10.80 -19.93 -10.06
C LEU A 358 -10.71 -21.33 -10.70
N ASN A 359 -11.75 -22.15 -10.52
CA ASN A 359 -11.85 -23.44 -11.17
C ASN A 359 -12.15 -23.24 -12.67
N ARG A 360 -11.25 -23.74 -13.53
CA ARG A 360 -11.34 -23.61 -14.98
C ARG A 360 -12.58 -24.20 -15.65
N TYR A 361 -13.24 -25.18 -15.02
CA TYR A 361 -14.39 -25.89 -15.58
C TYR A 361 -15.71 -25.53 -14.92
N GLU A 362 -15.67 -25.04 -13.69
CA GLU A 362 -16.84 -24.58 -12.94
C GLU A 362 -16.57 -23.22 -12.28
N PRO A 363 -16.22 -22.18 -13.06
CA PRO A 363 -15.87 -20.87 -12.52
C PRO A 363 -17.02 -20.23 -11.74
N TRP A 364 -18.28 -20.51 -12.11
CA TRP A 364 -19.47 -20.03 -11.40
C TRP A 364 -19.61 -20.55 -9.96
N LYS A 365 -18.90 -21.63 -9.59
CA LYS A 365 -18.87 -22.14 -8.21
C LYS A 365 -17.72 -21.54 -7.38
N SER A 366 -16.63 -21.18 -8.06
CA SER A 366 -15.36 -20.78 -7.43
C SER A 366 -15.16 -19.26 -7.42
N TYR A 367 -15.80 -18.53 -8.33
CA TYR A 367 -15.94 -17.08 -8.25
C TYR A 367 -17.00 -16.76 -7.19
N ASN A 368 -16.54 -16.62 -5.95
CA ASN A 368 -17.35 -16.38 -4.76
C ASN A 368 -16.63 -15.36 -3.83
N LEU A 369 -17.30 -14.97 -2.73
CA LEU A 369 -16.75 -13.97 -1.81
C LEU A 369 -15.46 -14.43 -1.12
N ASP A 370 -15.35 -15.70 -0.73
CA ASP A 370 -14.14 -16.24 -0.09
C ASP A 370 -12.91 -16.12 -1.03
N TYR A 371 -13.11 -16.45 -2.31
CA TYR A 371 -12.08 -16.30 -3.33
C TYR A 371 -11.65 -14.85 -3.52
N LEU A 372 -12.62 -13.95 -3.67
CA LEU A 372 -12.34 -12.52 -3.84
C LEU A 372 -11.65 -11.93 -2.61
N GLU A 373 -12.06 -12.33 -1.40
CA GLU A 373 -11.42 -11.91 -0.15
C GLU A 373 -9.95 -12.35 -0.11
N HIS A 374 -9.66 -13.62 -0.43
CA HIS A 374 -8.27 -14.10 -0.52
C HIS A 374 -7.43 -13.27 -1.51
N VAL A 375 -7.93 -13.10 -2.74
CA VAL A 375 -7.23 -12.33 -3.78
C VAL A 375 -6.98 -10.89 -3.32
N PHE A 376 -7.98 -10.24 -2.72
CA PHE A 376 -7.85 -8.87 -2.20
C PHE A 376 -6.85 -8.79 -1.05
N LYS A 377 -6.81 -9.78 -0.15
CA LYS A 377 -5.82 -9.84 0.93
C LYS A 377 -4.39 -9.92 0.40
N VAL A 378 -4.13 -10.83 -0.56
CA VAL A 378 -2.81 -10.97 -1.21
C VAL A 378 -2.39 -9.64 -1.85
N VAL A 379 -3.27 -9.06 -2.67
CA VAL A 379 -2.99 -7.80 -3.36
C VAL A 379 -2.75 -6.66 -2.38
N LYS A 380 -3.57 -6.53 -1.32
CA LYS A 380 -3.44 -5.48 -0.30
C LYS A 380 -2.14 -5.58 0.47
N GLN A 381 -1.75 -6.78 0.90
CA GLN A 381 -0.51 -7.00 1.64
C GLN A 381 0.72 -6.70 0.77
N PHE A 382 0.76 -7.22 -0.46
CA PHE A 382 1.96 -7.17 -1.30
C PHE A 382 2.10 -5.89 -2.14
N SER A 383 1.04 -5.10 -2.30
CA SER A 383 1.11 -3.83 -3.05
C SER A 383 2.02 -2.79 -2.38
N ASN A 384 2.25 -2.91 -1.07
CA ASN A 384 3.06 -1.94 -0.33
C ASN A 384 4.57 -2.17 -0.47
N TYR A 385 5.02 -3.36 -0.84
CA TYR A 385 6.42 -3.60 -1.19
C TYR A 385 6.67 -3.06 -2.59
N SER A 386 7.61 -2.13 -2.74
CA SER A 386 7.97 -1.55 -4.05
C SER A 386 8.57 -2.56 -5.01
N ASN A 387 9.20 -3.62 -4.50
CA ASN A 387 9.74 -4.71 -5.28
C ASN A 387 8.68 -5.76 -5.71
N THR A 388 7.41 -5.61 -5.35
CA THR A 388 6.33 -6.34 -6.04
C THR A 388 6.09 -5.70 -7.41
N LEU A 389 6.62 -6.32 -8.45
CA LEU A 389 6.60 -5.85 -9.84
C LEU A 389 5.21 -5.97 -10.45
N SER A 390 4.55 -7.11 -10.26
CA SER A 390 3.22 -7.35 -10.83
C SER A 390 2.49 -8.50 -10.16
N PHE A 391 1.18 -8.58 -10.37
CA PHE A 391 0.37 -9.73 -10.00
C PHE A 391 -0.12 -10.50 -11.22
N PHE A 392 -0.19 -11.83 -11.12
CA PHE A 392 -0.94 -12.67 -12.06
C PHE A 392 -2.30 -13.04 -11.46
N ILE A 393 -3.37 -12.67 -12.16
CA ILE A 393 -4.75 -12.97 -11.74
C ILE A 393 -5.13 -14.44 -11.93
N GLY A 394 -4.36 -15.17 -12.73
CA GLY A 394 -4.57 -16.58 -13.01
C GLY A 394 -3.47 -17.14 -13.89
N ASN A 395 -3.27 -18.45 -13.77
CA ASN A 395 -2.28 -19.21 -14.53
C ASN A 395 -2.98 -20.34 -15.29
N GLU A 396 -2.94 -20.28 -16.62
CA GLU A 396 -3.46 -21.30 -17.55
C GLU A 396 -4.90 -21.77 -17.25
N VAL A 397 -5.73 -20.87 -16.71
CA VAL A 397 -7.15 -21.16 -16.47
C VAL A 397 -7.86 -21.55 -17.77
N ILE A 398 -7.49 -20.95 -18.91
CA ILE A 398 -7.97 -21.35 -20.23
C ILE A 398 -6.83 -22.05 -20.95
N ASN A 399 -6.94 -23.37 -21.08
CA ASN A 399 -5.95 -24.18 -21.77
C ASN A 399 -6.55 -25.35 -22.57
N ASP A 400 -7.88 -25.42 -22.65
CA ASP A 400 -8.59 -26.42 -23.42
C ASP A 400 -9.93 -25.90 -23.91
N PHE A 401 -10.65 -26.73 -24.67
CA PHE A 401 -11.93 -26.32 -25.22
C PHE A 401 -12.93 -26.00 -24.11
N LYS A 402 -13.07 -26.86 -23.10
CA LYS A 402 -14.09 -26.69 -22.06
C LYS A 402 -13.88 -25.39 -21.29
N SER A 403 -12.67 -25.13 -20.82
CA SER A 403 -12.31 -23.90 -20.10
C SER A 403 -12.49 -22.65 -20.94
N SER A 404 -12.14 -22.69 -22.24
CA SER A 404 -12.36 -21.59 -23.19
C SER A 404 -13.85 -21.22 -23.37
N GLN A 405 -14.75 -22.18 -23.11
CA GLN A 405 -16.18 -21.98 -23.25
C GLN A 405 -16.86 -21.50 -21.96
N VAL A 406 -16.17 -21.48 -20.81
CA VAL A 406 -16.79 -21.18 -19.50
C VAL A 406 -16.08 -20.13 -18.65
N SER A 407 -14.76 -19.98 -18.77
CA SER A 407 -13.95 -19.15 -17.88
C SER A 407 -13.57 -17.72 -18.35
N PRO A 408 -13.58 -17.35 -19.66
CA PRO A 408 -13.06 -16.04 -20.09
C PRO A 408 -13.69 -14.83 -19.39
N LYS A 409 -15.01 -14.81 -19.25
CA LYS A 409 -15.69 -13.66 -18.61
C LYS A 409 -15.42 -13.56 -17.12
N PHE A 410 -15.27 -14.69 -16.42
CA PHE A 410 -14.93 -14.70 -15.00
C PHE A 410 -13.52 -14.15 -14.76
N LEU A 411 -12.53 -14.57 -15.56
CA LEU A 411 -11.18 -13.99 -15.51
C LEU A 411 -11.22 -12.46 -15.68
N ARG A 412 -11.96 -12.01 -16.69
CA ARG A 412 -12.10 -10.58 -16.99
C ARG A 412 -12.80 -9.80 -15.88
N GLN A 413 -13.81 -10.40 -15.26
CA GLN A 413 -14.48 -9.83 -14.09
C GLN A 413 -13.51 -9.72 -12.91
N THR A 414 -12.78 -10.78 -12.56
CA THR A 414 -11.80 -10.76 -11.47
C THR A 414 -10.74 -9.67 -11.66
N ILE A 415 -10.25 -9.46 -12.90
CA ILE A 415 -9.31 -8.36 -13.20
C ILE A 415 -9.92 -7.00 -12.83
N GLY A 416 -11.17 -6.76 -13.22
CA GLY A 416 -11.87 -5.52 -12.91
C GLY A 416 -12.13 -5.35 -11.42
N ASP A 417 -12.50 -6.41 -10.71
CA ASP A 417 -12.72 -6.37 -9.27
C ASP A 417 -11.44 -6.03 -8.51
N VAL A 418 -10.33 -6.68 -8.85
CA VAL A 418 -9.02 -6.42 -8.22
C VAL A 418 -8.56 -5.00 -8.47
N LYS A 419 -8.68 -4.50 -9.70
CA LYS A 419 -8.30 -3.12 -10.01
C LYS A 419 -9.16 -2.08 -9.30
N GLN A 420 -10.47 -2.32 -9.18
CA GLN A 420 -11.36 -1.45 -8.40
C GLN A 420 -11.03 -1.49 -6.91
N PHE A 421 -10.78 -2.67 -6.35
CA PHE A 421 -10.32 -2.83 -4.97
C PHE A 421 -9.02 -2.06 -4.73
N MET A 422 -8.02 -2.22 -5.61
CA MET A 422 -6.74 -1.53 -5.50
C MET A 422 -6.89 -0.01 -5.61
N ALA A 423 -7.77 0.49 -6.47
CA ALA A 423 -8.00 1.92 -6.63
C ALA A 423 -8.52 2.57 -5.33
N LEU A 424 -9.29 1.83 -4.52
CA LEU A 424 -9.84 2.32 -3.25
C LEU A 424 -8.90 2.07 -2.06
N HIS A 425 -8.20 0.94 -2.05
CA HIS A 425 -7.52 0.45 -0.85
C HIS A 425 -6.00 0.39 -0.96
N CYS A 426 -5.40 0.53 -2.14
CA CYS A 426 -3.94 0.41 -2.29
C CYS A 426 -3.31 1.74 -2.72
N ALA A 427 -2.27 2.17 -1.99
CA ALA A 427 -1.51 3.37 -2.34
C ALA A 427 -0.78 3.24 -3.68
N ARG A 428 -0.37 2.01 -4.05
CA ARG A 428 0.30 1.71 -5.30
C ARG A 428 -0.56 0.82 -6.18
N GLN A 429 -0.74 1.24 -7.42
CA GLN A 429 -1.44 0.48 -8.46
C GLN A 429 -0.43 -0.46 -9.14
N VAL A 430 -0.23 -1.63 -8.55
CA VAL A 430 0.65 -2.67 -9.11
C VAL A 430 0.00 -3.28 -10.36
N PRO A 431 0.75 -3.45 -11.47
CA PRO A 431 0.22 -4.06 -12.69
C PRO A 431 -0.41 -5.44 -12.47
N ILE A 432 -1.59 -5.66 -13.08
CA ILE A 432 -2.30 -6.94 -13.08
C ILE A 432 -2.21 -7.59 -14.46
N GLY A 433 -1.71 -8.81 -14.53
CA GLY A 433 -1.58 -9.58 -15.76
C GLY A 433 -2.25 -10.94 -15.68
N TYR A 434 -2.09 -11.70 -16.76
CA TYR A 434 -2.54 -13.09 -16.87
C TYR A 434 -1.42 -13.95 -17.45
N SER A 435 -1.19 -15.13 -16.90
CA SER A 435 -0.22 -16.11 -17.39
C SER A 435 -0.94 -17.20 -18.18
N ALA A 436 -0.67 -17.29 -19.48
CA ALA A 436 -1.38 -18.16 -20.41
C ALA A 436 -0.54 -19.36 -20.86
N ALA A 437 -1.23 -20.45 -21.17
CA ALA A 437 -0.63 -21.58 -21.89
C ALA A 437 -0.37 -21.18 -23.35
N ASP A 438 0.71 -21.70 -23.95
CA ASP A 438 1.03 -21.50 -25.36
C ASP A 438 0.24 -22.45 -26.30
N ASP A 439 -1.09 -22.47 -26.14
CA ASP A 439 -1.99 -23.23 -27.03
C ASP A 439 -2.37 -22.38 -28.26
N LEU A 440 -2.01 -22.87 -29.45
CA LEU A 440 -2.25 -22.19 -30.72
C LEU A 440 -3.73 -21.84 -30.98
N LYS A 441 -4.69 -22.55 -30.37
CA LYS A 441 -6.13 -22.31 -30.56
C LYS A 441 -6.63 -21.10 -29.79
N TYR A 442 -6.03 -20.80 -28.64
CA TYR A 442 -6.54 -19.80 -27.71
C TYR A 442 -5.59 -18.63 -27.51
N ARG A 443 -4.27 -18.82 -27.65
CA ARG A 443 -3.26 -17.84 -27.21
C ARG A 443 -3.54 -16.43 -27.71
N ILE A 444 -3.82 -16.24 -29.00
CA ILE A 444 -4.07 -14.92 -29.62
C ILE A 444 -5.46 -14.39 -29.26
N SER A 445 -6.49 -15.23 -29.37
CA SER A 445 -7.86 -14.82 -29.07
C SER A 445 -8.00 -14.38 -27.62
N LEU A 446 -7.34 -15.08 -26.70
CA LEU A 446 -7.41 -14.82 -25.27
C LEU A 446 -6.63 -13.57 -24.90
N SER A 447 -5.42 -13.43 -25.42
CA SER A 447 -4.63 -12.22 -25.22
C SER A 447 -5.32 -10.99 -25.82
N ASP A 448 -5.94 -11.11 -27.00
CA ASP A 448 -6.74 -10.04 -27.62
C ASP A 448 -7.99 -9.68 -26.81
N TYR A 449 -8.65 -10.68 -26.20
CA TYR A 449 -9.84 -10.45 -25.39
C TYR A 449 -9.50 -9.80 -24.05
N LEU A 450 -8.45 -10.27 -23.36
CA LEU A 450 -8.06 -9.74 -22.06
C LEU A 450 -7.38 -8.36 -22.15
N SER A 451 -6.72 -8.05 -23.28
CA SER A 451 -6.04 -6.76 -23.50
C SER A 451 -6.90 -5.70 -24.19
N CYS A 452 -8.07 -6.05 -24.73
CA CYS A 452 -8.91 -5.05 -25.39
C CYS A 452 -9.53 -4.07 -24.40
N PHE A 453 -9.65 -2.82 -24.83
CA PHE A 453 -10.25 -1.74 -24.08
C PHE A 453 -11.78 -1.72 -24.25
N ASN A 454 -12.49 -1.59 -23.12
CA ASN A 454 -13.93 -1.34 -23.07
C ASN A 454 -14.17 -0.04 -22.30
N SER A 455 -14.70 1.00 -22.96
CA SER A 455 -14.91 2.31 -22.34
C SER A 455 -15.86 2.29 -21.16
N SER A 456 -16.81 1.34 -21.12
CA SER A 456 -17.77 1.22 -20.01
C SER A 456 -17.16 0.56 -18.77
N LYS A 457 -16.07 -0.20 -18.94
CA LYS A 457 -15.37 -0.98 -17.91
C LYS A 457 -13.86 -1.04 -18.18
N PRO A 458 -13.17 0.12 -18.16
CA PRO A 458 -11.75 0.20 -18.51
C PRO A 458 -10.84 -0.62 -17.56
N GLU A 459 -11.29 -0.87 -16.34
CA GLU A 459 -10.62 -1.69 -15.33
C GLU A 459 -10.55 -3.17 -15.71
N GLN A 460 -11.40 -3.67 -16.62
CA GLN A 460 -11.46 -5.08 -17.01
C GLN A 460 -10.43 -5.48 -18.08
N THR A 461 -9.32 -4.78 -18.15
CA THR A 461 -8.25 -5.01 -19.13
C THR A 461 -6.98 -5.38 -18.38
N VAL A 462 -6.23 -6.39 -18.83
CA VAL A 462 -4.92 -6.69 -18.22
C VAL A 462 -3.89 -5.61 -18.57
N ASP A 463 -2.98 -5.35 -17.64
CA ASP A 463 -1.87 -4.42 -17.83
C ASP A 463 -0.70 -5.03 -18.61
N PHE A 464 -0.51 -6.36 -18.50
CA PHE A 464 0.51 -7.11 -19.24
C PHE A 464 0.06 -8.57 -19.44
N TYR A 465 0.76 -9.29 -20.32
CA TYR A 465 0.44 -10.67 -20.67
C TYR A 465 1.65 -11.60 -20.55
N GLY A 466 1.48 -12.73 -19.87
CA GLY A 466 2.49 -13.78 -19.74
C GLY A 466 2.18 -14.97 -20.63
N VAL A 467 3.19 -15.56 -21.25
CA VAL A 467 3.10 -16.81 -21.99
C VAL A 467 4.04 -17.85 -21.39
N ASN A 468 3.51 -18.98 -20.97
CA ASN A 468 4.30 -20.15 -20.60
C ASN A 468 4.68 -20.90 -21.88
N SER A 469 5.90 -20.72 -22.38
CA SER A 469 6.33 -21.31 -23.65
C SER A 469 7.56 -22.20 -23.51
N TYR A 470 7.35 -23.48 -23.81
CA TYR A 470 8.37 -24.54 -23.78
C TYR A 470 8.75 -25.01 -25.19
N GLN A 471 8.51 -24.19 -26.22
CA GLN A 471 8.76 -24.57 -27.62
C GLN A 471 10.25 -24.78 -27.93
N TRP A 472 11.14 -24.10 -27.20
CA TRP A 472 12.58 -24.22 -27.39
C TRP A 472 13.16 -25.37 -26.55
N CYS A 473 13.49 -26.49 -27.20
CA CYS A 473 14.10 -27.65 -26.55
C CYS A 473 15.48 -27.96 -27.14
N GLY A 474 16.52 -27.93 -26.31
CA GLY A 474 17.90 -28.17 -26.73
C GLY A 474 18.50 -26.99 -27.51
N LEU A 475 19.44 -27.29 -28.41
CA LEU A 475 20.06 -26.27 -29.27
C LEU A 475 19.13 -25.91 -30.42
N GLN A 476 18.63 -24.67 -30.46
CA GLN A 476 17.75 -24.18 -31.51
C GLN A 476 18.14 -22.76 -31.95
N THR A 477 17.37 -22.22 -32.89
CA THR A 477 17.35 -20.83 -33.33
C THR A 477 15.96 -20.24 -33.11
N LEU A 478 15.77 -18.93 -33.31
CA LEU A 478 14.44 -18.31 -33.25
C LEU A 478 13.44 -19.01 -34.19
N GLN A 479 13.88 -19.40 -35.38
CA GLN A 479 13.03 -20.05 -36.39
C GLN A 479 12.77 -21.52 -36.06
N SER A 480 13.80 -22.28 -35.70
CA SER A 480 13.64 -23.72 -35.46
C SER A 480 12.90 -24.03 -34.15
N SER A 481 12.91 -23.09 -33.19
CA SER A 481 12.10 -23.17 -31.97
C SER A 481 10.64 -22.72 -32.16
N GLY A 482 10.34 -21.90 -33.17
CA GLY A 482 9.04 -21.25 -33.33
C GLY A 482 8.89 -19.93 -32.57
N TYR A 483 9.95 -19.44 -31.93
CA TYR A 483 9.94 -18.11 -31.27
C TYR A 483 9.77 -16.96 -32.27
N ASP A 484 10.16 -17.13 -33.53
CA ASP A 484 9.87 -16.17 -34.60
C ASP A 484 8.35 -16.02 -34.85
N LEU A 485 7.60 -17.13 -34.79
CA LEU A 485 6.14 -17.13 -34.86
C LEU A 485 5.53 -16.48 -33.62
N LEU A 486 6.13 -16.69 -32.45
CA LEU A 486 5.71 -16.06 -31.21
C LEU A 486 5.92 -14.54 -31.24
N ILE A 487 7.08 -14.07 -31.73
CA ILE A 487 7.36 -12.64 -31.96
C ILE A 487 6.31 -12.05 -32.91
N ASN A 488 6.05 -12.69 -34.05
CA ASN A 488 5.09 -12.18 -35.02
C ASN A 488 3.65 -12.15 -34.49
N ALA A 489 3.29 -13.08 -33.60
CA ALA A 489 1.98 -13.12 -32.94
C ALA A 489 1.73 -11.90 -32.04
N TYR A 490 2.76 -11.37 -31.37
CA TYR A 490 2.62 -10.30 -30.38
C TYR A 490 3.20 -8.96 -30.82
N LYS A 491 3.78 -8.84 -32.03
CA LYS A 491 4.49 -7.63 -32.48
C LYS A 491 3.68 -6.32 -32.38
N ASP A 492 2.37 -6.41 -32.60
CA ASP A 492 1.43 -5.28 -32.64
C ASP A 492 0.72 -5.06 -31.29
N TYR A 493 1.14 -5.77 -30.22
CA TYR A 493 0.58 -5.59 -28.89
C TYR A 493 1.01 -4.26 -28.28
N GLN A 494 0.07 -3.65 -27.56
CA GLN A 494 0.24 -2.33 -26.93
C GLN A 494 0.54 -2.40 -25.44
N ILE A 495 0.49 -3.61 -24.86
CA ILE A 495 0.84 -3.92 -23.48
C ILE A 495 2.09 -4.81 -23.43
N PRO A 496 2.85 -4.84 -22.32
CA PRO A 496 4.01 -5.69 -22.20
C PRO A 496 3.65 -7.18 -22.32
N VAL A 497 4.49 -7.92 -23.02
CA VAL A 497 4.41 -9.38 -23.09
C VAL A 497 5.70 -9.99 -22.52
N ILE A 498 5.58 -11.04 -21.73
CA ILE A 498 6.71 -11.75 -21.12
C ILE A 498 6.59 -13.26 -21.36
N LEU A 499 7.72 -13.96 -21.37
CA LEU A 499 7.71 -15.41 -21.17
C LEU A 499 7.59 -15.67 -19.67
N SER A 500 6.38 -15.90 -19.19
CA SER A 500 6.11 -16.14 -17.78
C SER A 500 6.74 -17.44 -17.28
N GLU A 501 7.01 -18.38 -18.20
CA GLU A 501 7.84 -19.57 -18.02
C GLU A 501 8.55 -19.93 -19.33
N PHE A 502 9.80 -20.38 -19.22
CA PHE A 502 10.55 -21.06 -20.29
C PHE A 502 11.51 -22.11 -19.71
N GLY A 503 12.11 -22.95 -20.56
CA GLY A 503 13.16 -23.88 -20.17
C GLY A 503 12.78 -25.35 -20.34
N CYS A 504 12.42 -25.75 -21.57
CA CYS A 504 12.02 -27.12 -21.92
C CYS A 504 13.04 -28.17 -21.44
N ASN A 505 12.57 -29.17 -20.71
CA ASN A 505 13.42 -30.23 -20.14
C ASN A 505 13.46 -31.53 -20.99
N LYS A 506 13.04 -31.51 -22.26
CA LYS A 506 13.12 -32.67 -23.16
C LYS A 506 14.54 -33.10 -23.51
N VAL A 507 15.50 -32.17 -23.44
CA VAL A 507 16.93 -32.42 -23.65
C VAL A 507 17.67 -31.95 -22.40
N LEU A 508 18.40 -32.87 -21.75
CA LEU A 508 19.12 -32.62 -20.50
C LEU A 508 20.63 -32.85 -20.66
N PRO A 509 21.48 -32.12 -19.92
CA PRO A 509 21.14 -30.95 -19.11
C PRO A 509 20.65 -29.78 -19.98
N ARG A 510 19.76 -28.93 -19.45
CA ARG A 510 19.25 -27.79 -20.21
C ARG A 510 20.38 -26.79 -20.42
N LYS A 511 20.62 -26.44 -21.68
CA LYS A 511 21.68 -25.48 -22.06
C LYS A 511 21.24 -24.03 -21.99
N PHE A 512 19.94 -23.77 -21.85
CA PHE A 512 19.34 -22.44 -21.79
C PHE A 512 19.80 -21.50 -22.92
N ASN A 513 19.98 -22.04 -24.13
CA ASN A 513 20.43 -21.27 -25.29
C ASN A 513 19.33 -20.30 -25.79
N GLU A 514 18.06 -20.59 -25.46
CA GLU A 514 16.93 -19.70 -25.66
C GLU A 514 17.11 -18.32 -25.01
N ILE A 515 17.93 -18.18 -23.96
CA ILE A 515 18.20 -16.88 -23.33
C ILE A 515 18.83 -15.90 -24.32
N GLU A 516 19.73 -16.37 -25.19
CA GLU A 516 20.29 -15.55 -26.26
C GLU A 516 19.19 -15.06 -27.22
N GLY A 517 18.24 -15.94 -27.55
CA GLY A 517 17.05 -15.59 -28.31
C GLY A 517 16.12 -14.62 -27.57
N ILE A 518 15.89 -14.82 -26.26
CA ILE A 518 15.00 -14.01 -25.42
C ILE A 518 15.49 -12.57 -25.31
N PHE A 519 16.80 -12.38 -25.18
CA PHE A 519 17.43 -11.07 -25.08
C PHE A 519 17.99 -10.54 -26.42
N SER A 520 17.68 -11.21 -27.53
CA SER A 520 17.95 -10.69 -28.87
C SER A 520 17.17 -9.40 -29.13
N LYS A 521 17.61 -8.61 -30.11
CA LYS A 521 16.90 -7.39 -30.51
C LYS A 521 15.47 -7.71 -30.96
N GLU A 522 15.31 -8.73 -31.80
CA GLU A 522 14.04 -9.16 -32.38
C GLU A 522 13.01 -9.51 -31.32
N MET A 523 13.44 -10.25 -30.29
CA MET A 523 12.55 -10.61 -29.18
C MET A 523 12.30 -9.40 -28.28
N LEU A 524 13.31 -8.61 -27.93
CA LEU A 524 13.16 -7.45 -27.05
C LEU A 524 12.39 -6.28 -27.68
N ASP A 525 12.20 -6.26 -28.99
CA ASP A 525 11.28 -5.30 -29.64
C ASP A 525 9.80 -5.63 -29.33
N VAL A 526 9.50 -6.84 -28.85
CA VAL A 526 8.14 -7.35 -28.59
C VAL A 526 7.93 -7.77 -27.14
N PHE A 527 8.86 -8.55 -26.58
CA PHE A 527 8.81 -9.09 -25.23
C PHE A 527 9.70 -8.30 -24.26
N SER A 528 9.41 -8.41 -22.96
CA SER A 528 10.16 -7.77 -21.88
C SER A 528 11.00 -8.75 -21.06
N GLY A 529 11.48 -9.84 -21.68
CA GLY A 529 12.25 -10.91 -21.03
C GLY A 529 11.37 -12.09 -20.59
N GLY A 530 11.85 -12.83 -19.58
CA GLY A 530 11.13 -14.01 -19.10
C GLY A 530 11.74 -14.69 -17.88
N LEU A 531 11.07 -15.75 -17.42
CA LEU A 531 11.44 -16.49 -16.22
C LEU A 531 11.71 -17.98 -16.53
N ALA A 532 12.87 -18.48 -16.13
CA ALA A 532 13.18 -19.90 -16.24
C ALA A 532 12.34 -20.71 -15.24
N TYR A 533 11.87 -21.90 -15.63
CA TYR A 533 11.13 -22.81 -14.77
C TYR A 533 11.97 -24.07 -14.46
N GLU A 534 12.33 -24.41 -13.21
CA GLU A 534 12.08 -23.74 -11.93
C GLU A 534 13.25 -23.97 -10.95
N TYR A 535 13.23 -23.31 -9.78
CA TYR A 535 14.34 -23.37 -8.83
C TYR A 535 14.54 -24.76 -8.19
N SER A 536 13.53 -25.28 -7.48
CA SER A 536 13.64 -26.55 -6.73
C SER A 536 13.37 -27.76 -7.62
N GLN A 537 14.08 -28.83 -7.35
CA GLN A 537 13.94 -30.11 -8.03
C GLN A 537 12.73 -30.86 -7.48
N GLU A 538 11.69 -30.92 -8.30
CA GLU A 538 10.49 -31.68 -8.02
C GLU A 538 10.40 -32.94 -8.90
N THR A 539 9.30 -33.69 -8.77
CA THR A 539 9.03 -34.90 -9.57
C THR A 539 8.94 -34.64 -11.09
N ASN A 540 8.71 -33.38 -11.49
CA ASN A 540 8.61 -32.95 -12.88
C ASN A 540 9.97 -32.78 -13.60
N ASN A 541 11.08 -32.86 -12.85
CA ASN A 541 12.44 -32.76 -13.36
C ASN A 541 12.82 -31.42 -14.02
N TYR A 542 12.41 -30.30 -13.41
CA TYR A 542 12.73 -28.94 -13.84
C TYR A 542 13.68 -28.17 -12.92
N GLY A 543 14.12 -28.76 -11.81
CA GLY A 543 14.90 -28.06 -10.79
C GLY A 543 16.29 -27.62 -11.24
N LEU A 544 16.74 -26.51 -10.66
CA LEU A 544 18.14 -26.09 -10.67
C LEU A 544 18.89 -26.60 -9.45
N VAL A 545 18.18 -26.78 -8.35
CA VAL A 545 18.74 -27.21 -7.07
C VAL A 545 17.88 -28.26 -6.42
N GLU A 546 18.50 -29.12 -5.63
CA GLU A 546 17.82 -30.04 -4.74
C GLU A 546 17.99 -29.57 -3.30
N ILE A 547 16.87 -29.49 -2.57
CA ILE A 547 16.84 -29.14 -1.16
C ILE A 547 17.02 -30.43 -0.37
N LEU A 548 18.07 -30.50 0.45
CA LEU A 548 18.42 -31.69 1.23
C LEU A 548 17.68 -31.66 2.56
N GLU A 549 16.74 -32.59 2.76
CA GLU A 549 15.88 -32.65 3.96
C GLU A 549 16.68 -32.83 5.27
N GLU A 550 17.81 -33.56 5.22
CA GLU A 550 18.58 -33.91 6.42
C GLU A 550 19.20 -32.71 7.13
N ASN A 551 19.56 -31.66 6.38
CA ASN A 551 20.29 -30.51 6.90
C ASN A 551 19.81 -29.17 6.34
N ASN A 552 18.68 -29.15 5.64
CA ASN A 552 18.18 -27.99 4.91
C ASN A 552 19.23 -27.40 3.94
N GLY A 553 20.13 -28.23 3.44
CA GLY A 553 21.21 -27.90 2.52
C GLY A 553 20.75 -27.81 1.08
N ILE A 554 21.62 -27.28 0.23
CA ILE A 554 21.36 -27.17 -1.20
C ILE A 554 22.39 -27.99 -1.96
N ARG A 555 21.94 -28.85 -2.86
CA ARG A 555 22.75 -29.49 -3.89
C ARG A 555 22.45 -28.84 -5.24
N LEU A 556 23.44 -28.19 -5.84
CA LEU A 556 23.32 -27.59 -7.17
C LEU A 556 23.28 -28.69 -8.23
N LEU A 557 22.34 -28.58 -9.17
CA LEU A 557 22.22 -29.47 -10.33
C LEU A 557 22.92 -28.87 -11.56
N SER A 558 23.08 -29.68 -12.61
CA SER A 558 23.75 -29.28 -13.86
C SER A 558 23.15 -28.01 -14.45
N ASP A 559 21.84 -27.89 -14.36
CA ASP A 559 21.06 -26.82 -14.96
C ASP A 559 21.29 -25.48 -14.27
N PHE A 560 21.63 -25.45 -12.97
CA PHE A 560 22.05 -24.22 -12.27
C PHE A 560 23.28 -23.59 -12.94
N HIS A 561 24.28 -24.42 -13.24
CA HIS A 561 25.54 -23.97 -13.84
C HIS A 561 25.33 -23.50 -15.29
N GLU A 562 24.51 -24.20 -16.07
CA GLU A 562 24.19 -23.81 -17.44
C GLU A 562 23.34 -22.52 -17.48
N LEU A 563 22.36 -22.36 -16.59
CA LEU A 563 21.56 -21.15 -16.49
C LEU A 563 22.41 -19.94 -16.10
N LYS A 564 23.24 -20.09 -15.05
CA LYS A 564 24.20 -19.07 -14.61
C LYS A 564 25.11 -18.65 -15.77
N LYS A 565 25.65 -19.63 -16.50
CA LYS A 565 26.53 -19.39 -17.63
C LYS A 565 25.80 -18.60 -18.72
N SER A 566 24.61 -19.03 -19.12
CA SER A 566 23.83 -18.42 -20.19
C SER A 566 23.44 -16.97 -19.85
N TYR A 567 22.98 -16.71 -18.63
CA TYR A 567 22.67 -15.34 -18.19
C TYR A 567 23.89 -14.42 -18.12
N ASN A 568 25.07 -14.96 -17.84
CA ASN A 568 26.32 -14.18 -17.77
C ASN A 568 26.95 -13.94 -19.14
N SER A 569 26.78 -14.85 -20.10
CA SER A 569 27.32 -14.69 -21.46
C SER A 569 26.43 -13.88 -22.39
N THR A 570 25.14 -13.73 -22.07
CA THR A 570 24.18 -13.03 -22.92
C THR A 570 24.42 -11.53 -22.93
N ILE A 571 24.55 -10.96 -24.13
CA ILE A 571 24.74 -9.52 -24.33
C ILE A 571 23.36 -8.85 -24.45
N ILE A 572 23.09 -7.87 -23.60
CA ILE A 572 21.86 -7.07 -23.67
C ILE A 572 22.08 -5.91 -24.66
N PRO A 573 21.21 -5.73 -25.67
CA PRO A 573 21.32 -4.64 -26.62
C PRO A 573 21.22 -3.24 -25.98
N GLU A 574 22.02 -2.28 -26.45
CA GLU A 574 22.13 -0.93 -25.86
C GLU A 574 20.82 -0.13 -25.87
N PHE A 575 19.97 -0.28 -26.90
CA PHE A 575 18.70 0.45 -27.03
C PHE A 575 17.73 0.22 -25.85
N THR A 576 17.96 -0.83 -25.07
CA THR A 576 17.17 -1.12 -23.87
C THR A 576 17.42 -0.10 -22.75
N THR A 577 18.51 0.66 -22.83
CA THR A 577 18.85 1.74 -21.89
C THR A 577 18.22 3.09 -22.26
N ASP A 578 17.52 3.16 -23.40
CA ASP A 578 16.83 4.37 -23.82
C ASP A 578 15.70 4.74 -22.85
N LYS A 579 15.57 6.05 -22.59
CA LYS A 579 14.51 6.56 -21.72
C LYS A 579 13.17 6.59 -22.46
N LEU A 580 12.15 6.00 -21.84
CA LEU A 580 10.79 6.00 -22.34
C LEU A 580 9.97 7.07 -21.61
N ASN A 581 9.76 8.20 -22.28
CA ASN A 581 9.00 9.33 -21.73
C ASN A 581 7.54 9.38 -22.20
N ASN A 582 7.22 8.68 -23.30
CA ASN A 582 5.88 8.68 -23.86
C ASN A 582 5.10 7.46 -23.37
N ASP A 583 3.84 7.68 -23.02
CA ASP A 583 2.92 6.62 -22.63
C ASP A 583 1.79 6.55 -23.68
N PRO A 584 1.95 5.71 -24.72
CA PRO A 584 0.93 5.58 -25.74
C PRO A 584 -0.36 5.01 -25.15
N LYS A 585 -1.49 5.63 -25.48
CA LYS A 585 -2.80 5.15 -25.02
C LYS A 585 -3.15 3.84 -25.71
N LEU A 586 -3.73 2.92 -24.94
CA LEU A 586 -4.37 1.72 -25.46
C LEU A 586 -5.58 2.11 -26.32
N ASP A 587 -5.60 1.70 -27.59
CA ASP A 587 -6.68 2.05 -28.54
C ASP A 587 -7.48 0.84 -29.07
N LYS A 588 -7.02 -0.39 -28.78
CA LYS A 588 -7.64 -1.62 -29.29
C LYS A 588 -8.97 -1.90 -28.59
N THR A 589 -10.08 -1.57 -29.24
CA THR A 589 -11.44 -1.83 -28.72
C THR A 589 -11.83 -3.31 -28.77
N CYS A 590 -12.65 -3.75 -27.82
CA CYS A 590 -13.15 -5.12 -27.78
C CYS A 590 -14.05 -5.50 -28.96
N GLN A 591 -13.87 -6.73 -29.45
CA GLN A 591 -14.69 -7.33 -30.49
C GLN A 591 -15.88 -8.06 -29.90
N ARG A 592 -16.94 -8.27 -30.70
CA ARG A 592 -18.12 -9.06 -30.29
C ARG A 592 -17.86 -10.57 -30.27
N HIS A 593 -16.82 -11.02 -30.98
CA HIS A 593 -16.48 -12.43 -31.10
C HIS A 593 -14.96 -12.59 -31.14
N TYR A 594 -14.48 -13.65 -30.51
CA TYR A 594 -13.09 -14.06 -30.50
C TYR A 594 -13.02 -15.55 -30.88
N PRO A 595 -12.17 -15.95 -31.84
CA PRO A 595 -12.09 -17.33 -32.26
C PRO A 595 -11.83 -18.28 -31.08
N ASN A 596 -12.57 -19.39 -31.02
CA ASN A 596 -12.45 -20.43 -29.99
C ASN A 596 -12.72 -19.98 -28.55
N LEU A 597 -13.27 -18.78 -28.31
CA LEU A 597 -13.64 -18.31 -26.97
C LEU A 597 -15.14 -18.02 -26.87
N ASN A 598 -15.76 -18.44 -25.77
CA ASN A 598 -17.09 -17.98 -25.40
C ASN A 598 -17.00 -16.85 -24.37
N ILE A 599 -17.46 -15.66 -24.76
CA ILE A 599 -17.47 -14.46 -23.91
C ILE A 599 -18.90 -14.06 -23.48
N ASN A 600 -19.92 -14.78 -23.93
CA ASN A 600 -21.34 -14.45 -23.73
C ASN A 600 -21.96 -15.19 -22.54
N ILE A 601 -21.19 -15.34 -21.47
CA ILE A 601 -21.59 -16.06 -20.26
C ILE A 601 -22.05 -15.05 -19.23
N ASP A 602 -22.95 -15.43 -18.34
CA ASP A 602 -23.34 -14.55 -17.24
C ASP A 602 -22.37 -14.72 -16.06
N VAL A 603 -21.97 -13.58 -15.50
CA VAL A 603 -21.19 -13.47 -14.25
C VAL A 603 -21.91 -12.46 -13.38
N ASN A 604 -21.97 -12.70 -12.08
CA ASN A 604 -22.54 -11.74 -11.14
C ASN A 604 -21.54 -10.60 -10.93
N GLU A 605 -21.66 -9.54 -11.71
CA GLU A 605 -20.74 -8.40 -11.70
C GLU A 605 -20.82 -7.58 -10.41
N THR A 606 -21.92 -7.69 -9.66
CA THR A 606 -22.14 -6.94 -8.41
C THR A 606 -21.73 -7.74 -7.17
N LEU A 607 -21.17 -8.95 -7.34
CA LEU A 607 -20.82 -9.83 -6.24
C LEU A 607 -19.79 -9.19 -5.30
N SER A 608 -18.80 -8.52 -5.89
CA SER A 608 -17.63 -7.95 -5.21
C SER A 608 -17.89 -6.56 -4.60
N GLU A 609 -18.95 -5.85 -5.00
CA GLU A 609 -19.17 -4.42 -4.70
C GLU A 609 -19.01 -4.08 -3.21
N LYS A 610 -19.72 -4.80 -2.33
CA LYS A 610 -19.64 -4.55 -0.88
C LYS A 610 -18.26 -4.88 -0.30
N LEU A 611 -17.60 -5.91 -0.82
CA LEU A 611 -16.26 -6.30 -0.36
C LEU A 611 -15.21 -5.28 -0.82
N ILE A 612 -15.37 -4.75 -2.04
CA ILE A 612 -14.58 -3.65 -2.58
C ILE A 612 -14.81 -2.37 -1.78
N GLU A 613 -16.04 -2.02 -1.41
CA GLU A 613 -16.34 -0.82 -0.62
C GLU A 613 -15.76 -0.91 0.80
N ASN A 614 -15.97 -2.04 1.48
CA ASN A 614 -15.55 -2.22 2.88
C ASN A 614 -14.05 -2.49 3.04
N GLY A 615 -13.41 -3.03 2.01
CA GLY A 615 -12.05 -3.53 2.09
C GLY A 615 -11.96 -4.90 2.76
N VAL A 616 -10.72 -5.38 2.95
CA VAL A 616 -10.43 -6.65 3.63
C VAL A 616 -9.46 -6.42 4.79
N ASN A 617 -9.59 -7.23 5.84
CA ASN A 617 -8.69 -7.18 6.99
C ASN A 617 -7.45 -8.04 6.75
N VAL A 618 -6.31 -7.39 6.53
CA VAL A 618 -5.01 -8.05 6.37
C VAL A 618 -3.90 -7.11 6.84
N ALA A 619 -2.81 -7.67 7.36
CA ALA A 619 -1.62 -6.89 7.65
C ALA A 619 -1.05 -6.30 6.36
N VAL A 620 -0.76 -5.00 6.36
CA VAL A 620 -0.08 -4.36 5.23
C VAL A 620 1.40 -4.69 5.31
N GLY A 621 1.97 -5.17 4.20
CA GLY A 621 3.40 -5.48 4.12
C GLY A 621 4.27 -4.25 4.37
N LYS A 622 5.42 -4.43 5.02
CA LYS A 622 6.36 -3.35 5.35
C LYS A 622 7.79 -3.86 5.32
N TYR A 623 8.72 -3.01 4.90
CA TYR A 623 10.14 -3.34 5.00
C TYR A 623 10.58 -3.33 6.46
N VAL A 624 11.41 -4.31 6.82
CA VAL A 624 12.01 -4.45 8.15
C VAL A 624 13.52 -4.32 8.04
N GLN A 625 14.14 -3.78 9.09
CA GLN A 625 15.58 -3.64 9.16
C GLN A 625 16.22 -5.01 9.37
N ILE A 626 17.05 -5.42 8.41
CA ILE A 626 17.83 -6.65 8.46
C ILE A 626 19.28 -6.25 8.65
N ASN A 627 19.94 -6.78 9.68
CA ASN A 627 21.38 -6.68 9.80
C ASN A 627 22.01 -7.72 8.88
N PRO A 628 22.76 -7.31 7.83
CA PRO A 628 23.31 -8.23 6.83
C PRO A 628 24.20 -9.32 7.44
N LYS A 629 24.83 -9.02 8.59
CA LYS A 629 25.69 -9.97 9.31
C LYS A 629 24.93 -11.05 10.07
N ASP A 630 23.65 -10.83 10.38
CA ASP A 630 22.83 -11.77 11.14
C ASP A 630 22.17 -12.80 10.19
N THR A 631 21.90 -12.40 8.93
CA THR A 631 21.35 -13.24 7.84
C THR A 631 22.09 -14.55 7.56
N LEU A 632 23.36 -14.67 7.97
CA LEU A 632 24.20 -15.85 7.71
C LEU A 632 24.86 -16.44 8.98
N LYS A 633 24.60 -15.83 10.15
CA LYS A 633 25.25 -16.22 11.42
C LYS A 633 24.34 -16.98 12.37
N GLU A 634 23.04 -16.73 12.37
CA GLU A 634 22.11 -17.40 13.28
C GLU A 634 21.64 -18.75 12.75
N GLU A 635 21.69 -18.94 11.44
CA GLU A 635 21.56 -20.24 10.79
C GLU A 635 22.93 -20.63 10.25
N LYS A 636 23.46 -21.77 10.67
CA LYS A 636 24.65 -22.34 10.04
C LYS A 636 24.38 -22.35 8.53
N SER A 637 25.03 -21.48 7.76
CA SER A 637 24.87 -21.43 6.30
C SER A 637 24.90 -22.86 5.77
N SER A 638 23.76 -23.40 5.34
CA SER A 638 23.71 -24.79 4.92
C SER A 638 24.73 -24.93 3.80
N ILE A 639 25.73 -25.79 3.99
CA ILE A 639 26.82 -25.93 3.03
C ILE A 639 26.18 -26.24 1.67
N ILE A 640 26.52 -25.45 0.66
CA ILE A 640 26.04 -25.69 -0.70
C ILE A 640 26.97 -26.74 -1.33
N TYR A 641 26.40 -27.77 -1.92
CA TYR A 641 27.13 -28.85 -2.57
C TYR A 641 27.00 -28.76 -4.08
N ASP A 642 28.04 -29.15 -4.80
CA ASP A 642 27.93 -29.49 -6.22
C ASP A 642 27.27 -30.87 -6.40
N MET A 643 26.93 -31.23 -7.64
CA MET A 643 26.30 -32.52 -7.97
C MET A 643 27.06 -33.74 -7.48
N ASP A 644 28.40 -33.65 -7.39
CA ASP A 644 29.27 -34.72 -6.93
C ASP A 644 29.34 -34.84 -5.40
N GLY A 645 28.60 -34.00 -4.67
CA GLY A 645 28.56 -33.95 -3.21
C GLY A 645 29.74 -33.20 -2.59
N THR A 646 30.63 -32.60 -3.38
CA THR A 646 31.69 -31.73 -2.85
C THR A 646 31.14 -30.36 -2.50
N ALA A 647 31.75 -29.68 -1.52
CA ALA A 647 31.34 -28.31 -1.18
C ALA A 647 31.62 -27.38 -2.37
N TRP A 648 30.59 -26.66 -2.81
CA TRP A 648 30.69 -25.75 -3.94
C TRP A 648 31.71 -24.63 -3.64
N LYS A 649 32.64 -24.39 -4.56
CA LYS A 649 33.76 -23.45 -4.31
C LYS A 649 33.33 -22.00 -4.19
N GLU A 650 32.17 -21.63 -4.75
CA GLU A 650 31.67 -20.26 -4.74
C GLU A 650 30.61 -20.01 -3.66
N GLN A 651 30.74 -20.65 -2.48
CA GLN A 651 29.88 -20.39 -1.33
C GLN A 651 29.61 -18.89 -1.19
N PRO A 652 28.34 -18.45 -1.07
CA PRO A 652 28.01 -17.07 -0.78
C PRO A 652 28.64 -16.69 0.56
N SER A 653 29.58 -15.75 0.53
CA SER A 653 30.23 -15.25 1.75
C SER A 653 29.34 -14.28 2.51
N ASP A 654 28.57 -13.46 1.78
CA ASP A 654 27.57 -12.51 2.29
C ASP A 654 26.51 -12.24 1.21
N LEU A 655 25.31 -11.82 1.62
CA LEU A 655 24.34 -11.21 0.71
C LEU A 655 24.92 -9.91 0.15
N LYS A 656 24.98 -9.77 -1.18
CA LYS A 656 25.38 -8.50 -1.79
C LYS A 656 24.21 -7.52 -1.72
N ILE A 657 24.34 -6.50 -0.88
CA ILE A 657 23.35 -5.42 -0.82
C ILE A 657 23.52 -4.57 -2.09
N VAL A 658 22.55 -4.66 -3.00
CA VAL A 658 22.51 -3.86 -4.23
C VAL A 658 22.02 -2.45 -3.92
N LYS A 659 21.05 -2.33 -3.00
CA LYS A 659 20.56 -1.05 -2.50
C LYS A 659 20.26 -1.17 -1.01
N ASP A 660 20.92 -0.33 -0.23
CA ASP A 660 20.81 -0.33 1.23
C ASP A 660 19.52 0.38 1.63
N ILE A 661 18.66 -0.32 2.37
CA ILE A 661 17.36 0.17 2.80
C ILE A 661 17.48 1.15 3.98
N PHE A 662 18.60 1.11 4.71
CA PHE A 662 18.72 1.79 6.02
C PHE A 662 20.05 2.53 6.26
N SER A 663 21.05 2.52 5.37
CA SER A 663 22.29 3.27 5.64
C SER A 663 22.18 4.78 5.40
N THR A 664 22.24 5.51 6.52
CA THR A 664 22.96 6.79 6.60
C THR A 664 24.45 6.54 6.37
N GLN A 665 25.02 7.08 5.29
CA GLN A 665 26.47 7.08 5.07
C GLN A 665 27.22 7.77 6.24
N THR A 666 27.92 7.01 7.07
CA THR A 666 29.18 7.48 7.68
C THR A 666 30.32 7.12 6.73
N LYS A 667 30.70 8.05 5.86
CA LYS A 667 32.00 7.98 5.17
C LYS A 667 33.08 8.26 6.21
N GLU A 668 33.69 7.21 6.77
CA GLU A 668 35.08 7.33 7.18
C GLU A 668 35.94 7.25 5.92
N SER A 669 36.51 8.40 5.58
CA SER A 669 37.55 8.55 4.57
C SER A 669 38.78 7.74 4.96
N ASN A 670 38.93 6.54 4.39
CA ASN A 670 40.23 5.89 4.28
C ASN A 670 40.95 6.44 3.05
N ASP A 671 41.47 7.65 3.19
CA ASP A 671 42.55 8.13 2.35
C ASP A 671 43.86 7.65 2.99
N LYS A 672 44.44 6.58 2.43
CA LYS A 672 45.84 6.22 2.69
C LYS A 672 46.55 6.06 1.36
N SER A 673 47.05 7.20 0.89
CA SER A 673 48.23 7.31 0.06
C SER A 673 49.38 6.50 0.67
N ASN A 674 50.01 5.68 -0.17
CA ASN A 674 51.31 5.09 0.08
C ASN A 674 52.32 6.17 0.46
N ASP A 675 52.97 6.04 1.62
CA ASP A 675 54.38 6.38 1.70
C ASP A 675 55.13 5.54 2.76
N LYS A 676 56.29 5.06 2.34
CA LYS A 676 57.23 4.28 3.16
C LYS A 676 58.22 5.23 3.82
N SER A 677 58.46 5.13 5.13
CA SER A 677 59.82 4.97 5.69
C SER A 677 59.88 4.84 7.23
N SER A 678 60.73 3.89 7.65
CA SER A 678 61.68 3.96 8.77
C SER A 678 61.23 4.03 10.25
N THR A 679 61.44 2.91 10.94
CA THR A 679 62.18 2.72 12.23
C THR A 679 62.23 3.85 13.28
N SER A 680 61.72 3.59 14.51
CA SER A 680 62.51 3.12 15.67
C SER A 680 61.87 3.39 17.06
N LYS A 681 62.04 2.39 17.96
CA LYS A 681 62.23 2.40 19.43
C LYS A 681 61.27 3.12 20.41
N LYS A 682 60.69 2.27 21.28
CA LYS A 682 60.57 2.31 22.77
C LYS A 682 60.28 3.66 23.46
N THR A 683 59.21 3.71 24.26
CA THR A 683 59.29 3.77 25.75
C THR A 683 57.92 3.64 26.43
N LYS A 684 57.91 2.99 27.60
CA LYS A 684 56.82 2.93 28.59
C LYS A 684 56.68 4.29 29.30
N ASN A 685 55.46 4.72 29.63
CA ASN A 685 55.07 4.93 31.03
C ASN A 685 53.57 5.20 31.23
N SER A 686 53.16 4.82 32.44
CA SER A 686 51.86 4.87 33.11
C SER A 686 51.24 6.26 33.30
N SER A 687 49.90 6.31 33.38
CA SER A 687 49.14 6.64 34.61
C SER A 687 47.84 7.40 34.32
N SER A 688 46.73 6.79 34.78
CA SER A 688 45.54 7.38 35.41
C SER A 688 45.30 8.90 35.33
N ARG A 689 44.07 9.29 34.95
CA ARG A 689 43.26 10.28 35.68
C ARG A 689 41.78 10.20 35.28
N VAL A 690 41.00 9.64 36.21
CA VAL A 690 39.61 10.00 36.49
C VAL A 690 39.59 11.47 36.92
N ILE A 691 38.63 12.29 36.44
CA ILE A 691 38.09 13.50 37.10
C ILE A 691 36.79 13.94 36.38
N ASP A 692 35.72 13.93 37.18
CA ASP A 692 34.60 14.85 37.32
C ASP A 692 33.59 15.16 36.20
N LEU A 693 32.61 14.26 36.18
CA LEU A 693 31.21 14.47 35.81
C LEU A 693 30.48 15.29 36.90
N ASN A 694 30.65 16.62 36.99
CA ASN A 694 29.83 17.43 37.93
C ASN A 694 29.69 18.94 37.63
N PHE A 695 29.85 19.40 36.37
CA PHE A 695 29.74 20.84 36.04
C PHE A 695 28.57 21.25 35.12
N ILE A 696 27.76 20.30 34.64
CA ILE A 696 26.66 20.60 33.70
C ILE A 696 25.31 20.74 34.42
N VAL A 697 25.11 20.07 35.55
CA VAL A 697 23.84 20.09 36.31
C VAL A 697 23.63 21.42 37.05
N LEU A 698 24.70 22.14 37.41
CA LEU A 698 24.57 23.41 38.14
C LEU A 698 24.21 24.60 37.23
N LYS A 699 24.49 24.53 35.92
CA LYS A 699 24.13 25.58 34.96
C LYS A 699 22.68 25.51 34.49
N THR A 700 22.11 24.30 34.41
CA THR A 700 20.71 24.11 33.99
C THR A 700 19.73 24.48 35.10
N VAL A 701 20.08 24.23 36.37
CA VAL A 701 19.24 24.60 37.52
C VAL A 701 19.20 26.12 37.74
N LEU A 702 20.30 26.84 37.51
CA LEU A 702 20.33 28.30 37.64
C LEU A 702 19.55 29.02 36.52
N SER A 703 19.51 28.45 35.30
CA SER A 703 18.73 28.99 34.18
C SER A 703 17.22 28.78 34.35
N LEU A 704 16.80 27.71 35.03
CA LEU A 704 15.39 27.42 35.28
C LEU A 704 14.80 28.32 36.40
N LEU A 705 15.62 28.66 37.41
CA LEU A 705 15.24 29.57 38.49
C LEU A 705 15.09 31.03 38.01
N LEU A 706 15.90 31.46 37.04
CA LEU A 706 15.78 32.78 36.41
C LEU A 706 14.54 32.89 35.48
N LEU A 707 14.13 31.78 34.86
CA LEU A 707 12.91 31.75 34.02
C LEU A 707 11.63 31.77 34.87
N LEU A 708 11.65 31.10 36.04
CA LEU A 708 10.52 31.08 36.98
C LEU A 708 10.29 32.43 37.67
N MET A 709 11.34 33.23 37.92
CA MET A 709 11.15 34.59 38.47
C MET A 709 10.60 35.60 37.45
N PHE A 710 10.75 35.35 36.14
CA PHE A 710 10.19 36.20 35.10
C PHE A 710 8.69 35.97 34.84
N ILE A 711 8.18 34.78 35.18
CA ILE A 711 6.77 34.39 34.95
C ILE A 711 5.85 34.87 36.09
N PHE A 712 6.38 35.28 37.24
CA PHE A 712 5.61 35.82 38.37
C PHE A 712 5.66 37.35 38.51
N SER A 713 6.04 38.09 37.46
CA SER A 713 6.01 39.57 37.45
C SER A 713 5.45 40.18 36.16
N LEU A 714 4.58 39.46 35.44
CA LEU A 714 3.77 39.97 34.33
C LEU A 714 2.33 39.48 34.44
#